data_AF-A0A2P6MWP8-F1
#
_entry.id   AF-A0A2P6MWP8-F1
#
_cell.length_a   1.000
_cell.length_b   1.000
_cell.length_c   1.000
_cell.angle_alpha   90.00
_cell.angle_beta   90.00
_cell.angle_gamma   90.00
#
_symmetry.space_group_name_H-M   'P 1'
#
loop_
_entity.id
_entity.type
_entity.pdbx_description
1 polymer ?
#
loop_
_entity_poly.entity_id
_entity_poly.type
_entity_poly.pdbx_seq_one_letter_code
_entity_poly.pdbx_strand_id
1 'polypeptide(L)'
;MPIEDVSDIQWKVLISHIQSVLMTLLTSTKDLFQLKEAIIHQKDIFIDNHTQLKMSFRHSQKLRQIYFNQVIDILSGVDTVDEDLLIWIYDTARQESFDSSNVVSLCLKRNFPRLVQHMWDTAPSEMKFPHLFLCLCRMKKQESSEDAAVFLLDHMREATEHLDSETWISLAHLFEQVKLRNRMFATLQSGRDVFGRDKSALMAEMRRILLMAKLRHTDNLWSRILLFHLFTTLCLRQQTHKMHRALVSLLLLFALFDGFLCLNFVSNTLGSHMVLQRAPQRARLWGWTVAKQNVSLKMVSKSATFETATRSSDDGSWEISLPPTPAGGPYVITLKAEHPDHVAELTDILFGDVYICSGQSNMGFTVPKSFNATEERKKANHYPNIRLFSAAQKTATTEQRELLGTALNWSGANETTVGTSSGSGYFSAACWFFGRDVYDATHIPIGLIASAWGGTPIQFWTPPTTNKLCNDTTKTPVNGLWNAMGEQNAGHADYYACAFPAMISSWRTYFGENLPFYFVQLATWSRKDNDAISELRLSQASALSLPFTGMASAIDLSDPKSPYGEIHPRNKQEVGRRLSLLALHEIYRHRVPHGGPVPIIFQQVKNTGGNVRVDVSFDPDTLAGGLVMVDVKCPVGPEQCGAVAEILIDKKWTKAGYQIERGVLALTLNSTGKALGVRYAHANYPLCAVYNQAGLPLTPFVHNF
;
A
#
# COMPACT_ATOMS: atom_id res chain seq x y z
N MET A 1 3.52 47.25 36.19
CA MET A 1 4.99 47.16 36.18
C MET A 1 5.51 48.00 35.02
N PRO A 2 6.73 48.58 35.10
CA PRO A 2 7.40 49.06 33.91
C PRO A 2 7.53 47.88 32.92
N ILE A 3 7.32 48.14 31.63
CA ILE A 3 7.16 47.09 30.59
C ILE A 3 8.41 46.21 30.41
N GLU A 4 9.55 46.63 30.94
CA GLU A 4 10.83 45.90 30.84
C GLU A 4 10.91 44.66 31.74
N ASP A 5 10.02 44.51 32.73
CA ASP A 5 10.05 43.39 33.70
C ASP A 5 8.91 42.36 33.54
N VAL A 6 8.19 42.38 32.42
CA VAL A 6 7.11 41.41 32.17
C VAL A 6 7.71 40.11 31.63
N SER A 7 7.82 39.10 32.49
CA SER A 7 8.32 37.76 32.12
C SER A 7 7.48 37.09 31.02
N ASP A 8 8.10 36.21 30.22
CA ASP A 8 7.46 35.41 29.15
C ASP A 8 6.16 34.70 29.58
N ILE A 9 6.03 34.38 30.86
CA ILE A 9 4.86 33.72 31.44
C ILE A 9 3.67 34.69 31.50
N GLN A 10 3.88 35.95 31.86
CA GLN A 10 2.82 36.96 31.90
C GLN A 10 2.37 37.35 30.49
N TRP A 11 3.27 37.33 29.50
CA TRP A 11 2.92 37.47 28.09
C TRP A 11 2.10 36.30 27.56
N LYS A 12 2.44 35.05 27.92
CA LYS A 12 1.63 33.87 27.58
C LYS A 12 0.23 33.92 28.18
N VAL A 13 0.08 34.46 29.40
CA VAL A 13 -1.23 34.65 30.04
C VAL A 13 -2.06 35.72 29.33
N LEU A 14 -1.45 36.84 28.94
CA LEU A 14 -2.13 37.88 28.16
C LEU A 14 -2.58 37.36 26.78
N ILE A 15 -1.70 36.62 26.10
CA ILE A 15 -1.99 35.97 24.82
C ILE A 15 -3.10 34.92 24.95
N SER A 16 -3.07 34.11 26.01
CA SER A 16 -4.11 33.12 26.30
C SER A 16 -5.46 33.77 26.62
N HIS A 17 -5.46 34.93 27.28
CA HIS A 17 -6.69 35.70 27.52
C HIS A 17 -7.27 36.26 26.22
N ILE A 18 -6.41 36.83 25.35
CA ILE A 18 -6.82 37.32 24.03
C ILE A 18 -7.36 36.17 23.17
N GLN A 19 -6.72 34.99 23.19
CA GLN A 19 -7.19 33.78 22.52
C GLN A 19 -8.57 33.33 23.03
N SER A 20 -8.78 33.35 24.35
CA SER A 20 -10.07 32.97 24.94
C SER A 20 -11.19 33.93 24.51
N VAL A 21 -10.91 35.23 24.46
CA VAL A 21 -11.88 36.25 24.04
C VAL A 21 -12.19 36.14 22.55
N LEU A 22 -11.17 35.94 21.70
CA LEU A 22 -11.34 35.74 20.25
C LEU A 22 -12.13 34.48 19.91
N MET A 23 -11.84 33.34 20.57
CA MET A 23 -12.56 32.09 20.34
C MET A 23 -14.02 32.19 20.79
N THR A 24 -14.30 32.94 21.86
CA THR A 24 -15.67 33.15 22.35
C THR A 24 -16.49 34.00 21.35
N LEU A 25 -15.91 35.06 20.80
CA LEU A 25 -16.56 35.93 19.78
C LEU A 25 -16.77 35.21 18.43
N LEU A 26 -15.84 34.34 18.03
CA LEU A 26 -15.92 33.51 16.82
C LEU A 26 -17.02 32.45 16.91
N THR A 27 -17.26 31.88 18.08
CA THR A 27 -18.36 30.91 18.27
C THR A 27 -19.76 31.55 18.30
N SER A 28 -19.85 32.87 18.51
CA SER A 28 -21.13 33.58 18.63
C SER A 28 -21.57 34.34 17.38
N THR A 29 -20.73 34.48 16.36
CA THR A 29 -21.02 35.29 15.16
C THR A 29 -21.06 34.43 13.89
N LYS A 30 -22.23 34.37 13.24
CA LYS A 30 -22.42 33.69 11.93
C LYS A 30 -22.27 34.64 10.73
N ASP A 31 -21.97 35.92 10.97
CA ASP A 31 -21.98 36.96 9.95
C ASP A 31 -20.56 37.52 9.71
N LEU A 32 -20.06 37.34 8.47
CA LEU A 32 -18.70 37.65 8.04
C LEU A 32 -18.35 39.15 8.18
N PHE A 33 -19.35 40.02 8.04
CA PHE A 33 -19.18 41.47 8.14
C PHE A 33 -18.85 41.91 9.57
N GLN A 34 -19.49 41.29 10.58
CA GLN A 34 -19.19 41.58 11.98
C GLN A 34 -17.82 41.07 12.42
N LEU A 35 -17.33 39.98 11.81
CA LEU A 35 -15.98 39.48 12.06
C LEU A 35 -14.91 40.42 11.52
N LYS A 36 -15.13 40.96 10.32
CA LYS A 36 -14.26 41.98 9.70
C LYS A 36 -14.24 43.27 10.52
N GLU A 37 -15.40 43.76 10.96
CA GLU A 37 -15.51 44.93 11.84
C GLU A 37 -14.91 44.68 13.23
N ALA A 38 -15.02 43.48 13.81
CA ALA A 38 -14.39 43.17 15.09
C ALA A 38 -12.86 43.15 15.00
N ILE A 39 -12.30 42.66 13.89
CA ILE A 39 -10.85 42.66 13.62
C ILE A 39 -10.35 44.09 13.34
N ILE A 40 -11.11 44.89 12.58
CA ILE A 40 -10.81 46.32 12.33
C ILE A 40 -10.95 47.14 13.62
N HIS A 41 -11.97 46.90 14.43
CA HIS A 41 -12.16 47.58 15.71
C HIS A 41 -11.07 47.21 16.72
N GLN A 42 -10.58 45.96 16.72
CA GLN A 42 -9.40 45.56 17.50
C GLN A 42 -8.11 46.19 16.97
N LYS A 43 -7.98 46.39 15.65
CA LYS A 43 -6.89 47.17 15.04
C LYS A 43 -6.95 48.65 15.44
N ASP A 44 -8.14 49.25 15.52
CA ASP A 44 -8.29 50.65 15.90
C ASP A 44 -8.10 50.84 17.42
N ILE A 45 -8.55 49.89 18.25
CA ILE A 45 -8.19 49.81 19.68
C ILE A 45 -6.68 49.61 19.86
N PHE A 46 -6.03 48.85 18.96
CA PHE A 46 -4.59 48.68 18.92
C PHE A 46 -3.85 49.96 18.52
N ILE A 47 -4.41 50.78 17.61
CA ILE A 47 -3.89 52.08 17.17
C ILE A 47 -4.12 53.18 18.22
N ASP A 48 -5.26 53.18 18.92
CA ASP A 48 -5.58 54.18 19.95
C ASP A 48 -4.82 53.89 21.26
N ASN A 49 -4.71 52.63 21.69
CA ASN A 49 -3.79 52.25 22.77
C ASN A 49 -2.32 52.43 22.36
N HIS A 50 -2.02 52.51 21.06
CA HIS A 50 -0.68 52.73 20.51
C HIS A 50 -0.12 54.11 20.81
N THR A 51 -0.96 55.10 21.14
CA THR A 51 -0.48 56.45 21.46
C THR A 51 0.21 56.47 22.84
N GLN A 52 -0.18 55.59 23.77
CA GLN A 52 0.55 55.37 25.03
C GLN A 52 1.69 54.34 24.91
N LEU A 53 1.58 53.35 24.00
CA LEU A 53 2.58 52.30 23.77
C LEU A 53 3.66 52.66 22.73
N LYS A 54 3.73 53.93 22.31
CA LYS A 54 4.64 54.41 21.25
C LYS A 54 6.13 54.30 21.59
N MET A 55 6.50 54.05 22.85
CA MET A 55 7.91 54.00 23.27
C MET A 55 8.51 52.59 23.41
N SER A 56 7.73 51.53 23.69
CA SER A 56 8.29 50.18 23.93
C SER A 56 8.14 49.20 22.76
N PHE A 57 7.15 49.38 21.86
CA PHE A 57 6.90 48.42 20.77
C PHE A 57 7.87 48.51 19.58
N ARG A 58 8.75 49.51 19.53
CA ARG A 58 9.74 49.62 18.44
C ARG A 58 10.76 48.47 18.39
N HIS A 59 10.95 47.69 19.47
CA HIS A 59 12.16 46.87 19.59
C HIS A 59 11.98 45.34 19.52
N SER A 60 10.76 44.79 19.39
CA SER A 60 10.60 43.32 19.24
C SER A 60 9.67 42.92 18.08
N GLN A 61 10.25 42.84 16.88
CA GLN A 61 9.65 42.22 15.70
C GLN A 61 9.19 40.77 15.97
N LYS A 62 9.90 40.08 16.86
CA LYS A 62 9.69 38.67 17.21
C LYS A 62 8.34 38.42 17.89
N LEU A 63 7.90 39.32 18.77
CA LEU A 63 6.59 39.21 19.44
C LEU A 63 5.43 39.50 18.48
N ARG A 64 5.60 40.46 17.55
CA ARG A 64 4.59 40.72 16.52
C ARG A 64 4.44 39.56 15.55
N GLN A 65 5.54 38.90 15.18
CA GLN A 65 5.53 37.68 14.36
C GLN A 65 4.78 36.53 15.06
N ILE A 66 5.00 36.32 16.37
CA ILE A 66 4.34 35.24 17.12
C ILE A 66 2.82 35.46 17.13
N TYR A 67 2.37 36.70 17.38
CA TYR A 67 0.95 37.03 17.35
C TYR A 67 0.35 36.90 15.94
N PHE A 68 1.08 37.35 14.91
CA PHE A 68 0.69 37.20 13.51
C PHE A 68 0.47 35.72 13.13
N ASN A 69 1.41 34.84 13.51
CA ASN A 69 1.29 33.41 13.25
C ASN A 69 0.07 32.78 13.94
N GLN A 70 -0.27 33.24 15.15
CA GLN A 70 -1.45 32.73 15.87
C GLN A 70 -2.77 33.12 15.21
N VAL A 71 -2.87 34.33 14.64
CA VAL A 71 -4.06 34.74 13.87
C VAL A 71 -4.24 33.84 12.65
N ILE A 72 -3.14 33.48 11.97
CA ILE A 72 -3.18 32.56 10.82
C ILE A 72 -3.57 31.14 11.21
N ASP A 73 -3.05 30.62 12.32
CA ASP A 73 -3.42 29.30 12.82
C ASP A 73 -4.91 29.23 13.18
N ILE A 74 -5.48 30.30 13.76
CA ILE A 74 -6.91 30.38 14.04
C ILE A 74 -7.72 30.36 12.74
N LEU A 75 -7.34 31.17 11.74
CA LEU A 75 -8.02 31.20 10.43
C LEU A 75 -7.90 29.87 9.68
N SER A 76 -6.86 29.08 9.95
CA SER A 76 -6.70 27.73 9.37
C SER A 76 -7.81 26.75 9.79
N GLY A 77 -8.40 26.97 10.98
CA GLY A 77 -9.42 26.10 11.58
C GLY A 77 -10.86 26.54 11.32
N VAL A 78 -11.10 27.72 10.72
CA VAL A 78 -12.44 28.24 10.43
C VAL A 78 -12.85 27.82 9.02
N ASP A 79 -14.01 27.19 8.83
CA ASP A 79 -14.41 26.60 7.54
C ASP A 79 -14.69 27.62 6.41
N THR A 80 -15.08 28.85 6.76
CA THR A 80 -15.34 29.94 5.81
C THR A 80 -14.53 31.18 6.17
N VAL A 81 -13.58 31.57 5.30
CA VAL A 81 -12.74 32.76 5.50
C VAL A 81 -12.86 33.68 4.29
N ASP A 82 -13.06 34.98 4.55
CA ASP A 82 -13.13 36.01 3.51
C ASP A 82 -11.76 36.21 2.84
N GLU A 83 -11.75 36.20 1.51
CA GLU A 83 -10.56 36.41 0.70
C GLU A 83 -9.99 37.82 0.83
N ASP A 84 -10.84 38.85 0.99
CA ASP A 84 -10.40 40.24 1.19
C ASP A 84 -9.68 40.42 2.54
N LEU A 85 -10.10 39.65 3.56
CA LEU A 85 -9.43 39.64 4.86
C LEU A 85 -8.03 39.03 4.76
N LEU A 86 -7.88 37.94 4.02
CA LEU A 86 -6.58 37.30 3.81
C LEU A 86 -5.64 38.17 2.98
N ILE A 87 -6.16 38.92 2.00
CA ILE A 87 -5.39 39.91 1.23
C ILE A 87 -4.83 40.98 2.16
N TRP A 88 -5.67 41.54 3.02
CA TRP A 88 -5.26 42.56 3.99
C TRP A 88 -4.20 42.03 4.98
N ILE A 89 -4.36 40.80 5.46
CA ILE A 89 -3.40 40.15 6.37
C ILE A 89 -2.04 39.95 5.69
N TYR A 90 -2.03 39.51 4.42
CA TYR A 90 -0.80 39.36 3.64
C TYR A 90 -0.07 40.69 3.46
N ASP A 91 -0.78 41.76 3.08
CA ASP A 91 -0.18 43.09 2.92
C ASP A 91 0.38 43.64 4.23
N THR A 92 -0.30 43.38 5.35
CA THR A 92 0.17 43.77 6.68
C THR A 92 1.46 43.03 7.05
N ALA A 93 1.54 41.73 6.76
CA ALA A 93 2.76 40.93 6.97
C ALA A 93 3.94 41.51 6.18
N ARG A 94 3.68 41.90 4.92
CA ARG A 94 4.70 42.46 4.03
C ARG A 94 5.17 43.83 4.50
N GLN A 95 4.26 44.71 4.91
CA GLN A 95 4.61 46.04 5.43
C GLN A 95 5.44 45.97 6.71
N GLU A 96 5.19 44.98 7.57
CA GLU A 96 5.91 44.76 8.82
C GLU A 96 7.12 43.81 8.71
N SER A 97 7.43 43.30 7.51
CA SER A 97 8.50 42.32 7.25
C SER A 97 8.38 41.04 8.08
N PHE A 98 7.17 40.50 8.20
CA PHE A 98 6.88 39.22 8.85
C PHE A 98 7.02 38.03 7.89
N ASP A 99 7.40 36.88 8.43
CA ASP A 99 7.35 35.60 7.72
C ASP A 99 5.89 35.28 7.36
N SER A 100 5.61 35.27 6.06
CA SER A 100 4.27 35.07 5.48
C SER A 100 4.06 33.65 4.96
N SER A 101 5.00 32.73 5.18
CA SER A 101 4.94 31.33 4.70
C SER A 101 3.68 30.59 5.13
N ASN A 102 3.16 30.86 6.33
CA ASN A 102 1.92 30.27 6.82
C ASN A 102 0.67 30.80 6.11
N VAL A 103 0.65 32.09 5.71
CA VAL A 103 -0.43 32.67 4.90
C VAL A 103 -0.45 32.01 3.53
N VAL A 104 0.74 31.89 2.91
CA VAL A 104 0.93 31.20 1.63
C VAL A 104 0.43 29.75 1.73
N SER A 105 0.77 29.03 2.80
CA SER A 105 0.30 27.66 3.01
C SER A 105 -1.21 27.56 3.18
N LEU A 106 -1.87 28.55 3.80
CA LEU A 106 -3.33 28.59 3.91
C LEU A 106 -3.98 28.77 2.54
N CYS A 107 -3.44 29.69 1.73
CA CYS A 107 -3.88 29.95 0.35
C CYS A 107 -3.79 28.69 -0.51
N LEU A 108 -2.66 27.97 -0.43
CA LEU A 108 -2.41 26.74 -1.19
C LEU A 108 -3.39 25.60 -0.85
N LYS A 109 -3.90 25.56 0.39
CA LYS A 109 -4.85 24.54 0.83
C LYS A 109 -6.29 24.83 0.40
N ARG A 110 -6.69 26.10 0.28
CA ARG A 110 -8.10 26.50 0.10
C ARG A 110 -8.46 27.15 -1.24
N ASN A 111 -7.46 27.44 -2.08
CA ASN A 111 -7.64 27.81 -3.50
C ASN A 111 -8.38 29.14 -3.73
N PHE A 112 -7.92 30.23 -3.10
CA PHE A 112 -8.46 31.59 -3.19
C PHE A 112 -7.85 32.40 -4.37
N PRO A 113 -8.61 32.67 -5.46
CA PRO A 113 -8.07 33.23 -6.71
C PRO A 113 -7.55 34.68 -6.67
N ARG A 114 -8.31 35.60 -6.08
CA ARG A 114 -7.98 37.03 -5.98
C ARG A 114 -6.76 37.24 -5.07
N LEU A 115 -6.65 36.45 -4.01
CA LEU A 115 -5.52 36.50 -3.09
C LEU A 115 -4.22 36.04 -3.76
N VAL A 116 -4.26 34.94 -4.51
CA VAL A 116 -3.09 34.44 -5.25
C VAL A 116 -2.60 35.46 -6.29
N GLN A 117 -3.54 36.11 -7.01
CA GLN A 117 -3.20 37.15 -7.97
C GLN A 117 -2.60 38.38 -7.27
N HIS A 118 -3.21 38.85 -6.18
CA HIS A 118 -2.73 39.99 -5.41
C HIS A 118 -1.34 39.76 -4.80
N MET A 119 -1.08 38.55 -4.28
CA MET A 119 0.23 38.17 -3.75
C MET A 119 1.31 38.18 -4.83
N TRP A 120 0.99 37.76 -6.06
CA TRP A 120 1.89 37.78 -7.19
C TRP A 120 2.25 39.20 -7.65
N ASP A 121 1.25 40.07 -7.71
CA ASP A 121 1.41 41.44 -8.20
C ASP A 121 2.16 42.34 -7.20
N THR A 122 2.12 42.00 -5.91
CA THR A 122 2.72 42.81 -4.82
C THR A 122 4.00 42.25 -4.22
N ALA A 123 4.40 41.02 -4.57
CA ALA A 123 5.65 40.41 -4.10
C ALA A 123 6.88 41.02 -4.80
N PRO A 124 7.97 41.33 -4.07
CA PRO A 124 9.24 41.67 -4.70
C PRO A 124 9.75 40.49 -5.54
N SER A 125 10.51 40.78 -6.61
CA SER A 125 10.99 39.80 -7.61
C SER A 125 11.68 38.58 -6.99
N GLU A 126 12.39 38.78 -5.88
CA GLU A 126 13.14 37.75 -5.14
C GLU A 126 12.22 36.81 -4.32
N MET A 127 10.97 37.19 -4.07
CA MET A 127 9.95 36.41 -3.33
C MET A 127 8.88 35.79 -4.23
N LYS A 128 8.97 35.94 -5.56
CA LYS A 128 8.08 35.25 -6.51
C LYS A 128 8.43 33.75 -6.56
N PHE A 129 7.99 33.01 -5.55
CA PHE A 129 8.35 31.61 -5.35
C PHE A 129 7.73 30.65 -6.39
N PRO A 130 8.39 29.50 -6.66
CA PRO A 130 7.93 28.47 -7.60
C PRO A 130 6.50 27.96 -7.35
N HIS A 131 6.08 27.90 -6.08
CA HIS A 131 4.77 27.41 -5.67
C HIS A 131 3.62 28.41 -5.93
N LEU A 132 3.88 29.72 -5.89
CA LEU A 132 2.89 30.75 -6.23
C LEU A 132 2.58 30.72 -7.74
N PHE A 133 3.62 30.50 -8.55
CA PHE A 133 3.51 30.31 -9.99
C PHE A 133 2.76 29.01 -10.35
N LEU A 134 3.04 27.89 -9.68
CA LEU A 134 2.31 26.64 -9.85
C LEU A 134 0.82 26.75 -9.50
N CYS A 135 0.46 27.60 -8.53
CA CYS A 135 -0.94 27.87 -8.18
C CYS A 135 -1.65 28.73 -9.24
N LEU A 136 -1.00 29.78 -9.75
CA LEU A 136 -1.47 30.54 -10.93
C LEU A 136 -1.70 29.63 -12.16
N CYS A 137 -0.76 28.71 -12.40
CA CYS A 137 -0.85 27.72 -13.48
C CYS A 137 -2.04 26.75 -13.28
N ARG A 138 -2.31 26.32 -12.05
CA ARG A 138 -3.47 25.47 -11.73
C ARG A 138 -4.80 26.21 -11.84
N MET A 139 -4.85 27.49 -11.49
CA MET A 139 -6.03 28.33 -11.63
C MET A 139 -6.39 28.54 -13.11
N LYS A 140 -5.40 28.85 -13.95
CA LYS A 140 -5.59 28.99 -15.40
C LYS A 140 -5.89 27.68 -16.14
N LYS A 141 -5.80 26.52 -15.47
CA LYS A 141 -6.18 25.21 -16.01
C LYS A 141 -7.70 25.07 -16.28
N GLN A 142 -8.54 25.93 -15.69
CA GLN A 142 -9.98 25.94 -15.93
C GLN A 142 -10.43 26.90 -17.07
N GLU A 143 -9.56 27.80 -17.53
CA GLU A 143 -9.86 28.71 -18.64
C GLU A 143 -9.19 28.21 -19.93
N SER A 144 -9.98 27.73 -20.89
CA SER A 144 -9.48 27.33 -22.22
C SER A 144 -9.43 28.52 -23.17
N SER A 145 -8.54 29.50 -22.95
CA SER A 145 -8.33 30.62 -23.89
C SER A 145 -6.84 30.92 -24.15
N GLU A 146 -6.56 31.44 -25.35
CA GLU A 146 -5.21 31.78 -25.84
C GLU A 146 -4.49 32.80 -24.95
N ASP A 147 -5.24 33.69 -24.29
CA ASP A 147 -4.73 34.74 -23.41
C ASP A 147 -4.13 34.18 -22.11
N ALA A 148 -4.65 33.05 -21.62
CA ALA A 148 -4.10 32.35 -20.45
C ALA A 148 -2.69 31.82 -20.72
N ALA A 149 -2.42 31.36 -21.94
CA ALA A 149 -1.12 30.80 -22.35
C ALA A 149 -0.07 31.90 -22.54
N VAL A 150 -0.45 33.05 -23.12
CA VAL A 150 0.44 34.22 -23.27
C VAL A 150 0.78 34.81 -21.91
N PHE A 151 -0.22 34.94 -21.02
CA PHE A 151 -0.01 35.37 -19.64
C PHE A 151 0.97 34.49 -18.88
N LEU A 152 0.84 33.16 -18.96
CA LEU A 152 1.76 32.23 -18.30
C LEU A 152 3.17 32.27 -18.87
N LEU A 153 3.33 32.45 -20.19
CA LEU A 153 4.64 32.51 -20.86
C LEU A 153 5.42 33.80 -20.56
N ASP A 154 4.75 34.95 -20.51
CA ASP A 154 5.41 36.22 -20.17
C ASP A 154 5.90 36.22 -18.71
N HIS A 155 5.14 35.62 -17.80
CA HIS A 155 5.51 35.53 -16.39
C HIS A 155 6.52 34.42 -16.07
N MET A 156 6.67 33.38 -16.92
CA MET A 156 7.78 32.43 -16.84
C MET A 156 9.14 33.11 -17.04
N ARG A 157 9.20 34.18 -17.86
CA ARG A 157 10.43 34.90 -18.14
C ARG A 157 11.01 35.60 -16.90
N GLU A 158 10.16 36.03 -15.97
CA GLU A 158 10.59 36.64 -14.70
C GLU A 158 10.99 35.61 -13.63
N ALA A 159 10.41 34.41 -13.65
CA ALA A 159 10.65 33.39 -12.61
C ALA A 159 11.89 32.51 -12.88
N THR A 160 12.44 32.52 -14.10
CA THR A 160 13.40 31.51 -14.57
C THR A 160 14.80 31.59 -13.95
N GLU A 161 15.17 32.70 -13.32
CA GLU A 161 16.49 32.84 -12.68
C GLU A 161 16.62 32.05 -11.35
N HIS A 162 15.52 31.57 -10.75
CA HIS A 162 15.50 31.01 -9.39
C HIS A 162 14.73 29.67 -9.22
N LEU A 163 14.39 28.96 -10.30
CA LEU A 163 13.62 27.70 -10.25
C LEU A 163 14.50 26.47 -9.96
N ASP A 164 14.05 25.61 -9.05
CA ASP A 164 14.71 24.32 -8.75
C ASP A 164 14.25 23.17 -9.69
N SER A 165 14.96 22.04 -9.61
CA SER A 165 14.78 20.91 -10.54
C SER A 165 13.42 20.19 -10.44
N GLU A 166 12.75 20.20 -9.27
CA GLU A 166 11.43 19.57 -9.13
C GLU A 166 10.32 20.44 -9.71
N THR A 167 10.47 21.77 -9.62
CA THR A 167 9.51 22.70 -10.18
C THR A 167 9.52 22.67 -11.71
N TRP A 168 10.71 22.50 -12.32
CA TRP A 168 10.83 22.34 -13.78
C TRP A 168 10.13 21.08 -14.32
N ILE A 169 10.23 19.95 -13.59
CA ILE A 169 9.59 18.69 -13.97
C ILE A 169 8.06 18.80 -13.85
N SER A 170 7.58 19.50 -12.83
CA SER A 170 6.15 19.76 -12.60
C SER A 170 5.54 20.69 -13.67
N LEU A 171 6.30 21.71 -14.10
CA LEU A 171 5.94 22.59 -15.21
C LEU A 171 5.87 21.85 -16.54
N ALA A 172 6.86 21.01 -16.84
CA ALA A 172 6.88 20.21 -18.08
C ALA A 172 5.68 19.26 -18.18
N HIS A 173 5.30 18.61 -17.07
CA HIS A 173 4.09 17.79 -17.00
C HIS A 173 2.80 18.59 -17.21
N LEU A 174 2.74 19.83 -16.70
CA LEU A 174 1.56 20.68 -16.84
C LEU A 174 1.38 21.17 -18.28
N PHE A 175 2.45 21.53 -18.97
CA PHE A 175 2.42 21.94 -20.39
C PHE A 175 2.04 20.80 -21.34
N GLU A 176 2.42 19.55 -21.00
CA GLU A 176 1.95 18.36 -21.73
C GLU A 176 0.43 18.20 -21.66
N GLN A 177 -0.18 18.51 -20.52
CA GLN A 177 -1.63 18.36 -20.33
C GLN A 177 -2.47 19.42 -21.06
N VAL A 178 -1.89 20.59 -21.40
CA VAL A 178 -2.61 21.71 -22.05
C VAL A 178 -2.46 21.70 -23.58
N LYS A 179 -1.80 20.70 -24.19
CA LYS A 179 -1.56 20.58 -25.65
C LYS A 179 -0.86 21.78 -26.30
N LEU A 180 -0.07 22.56 -25.56
CA LEU A 180 0.71 23.70 -26.08
C LEU A 180 2.08 23.31 -26.69
N ARG A 181 2.15 22.09 -27.25
CA ARG A 181 3.37 21.44 -27.76
C ARG A 181 4.07 22.22 -28.88
N ASN A 182 3.36 23.05 -29.65
CA ASN A 182 3.91 23.67 -30.85
C ASN A 182 4.51 25.08 -30.65
N ARG A 183 4.16 25.82 -29.58
CA ARG A 183 4.71 27.17 -29.31
C ARG A 183 5.94 27.15 -28.39
N MET A 184 6.09 26.17 -27.50
CA MET A 184 7.34 25.99 -26.71
C MET A 184 8.56 25.77 -27.63
N PHE A 185 8.37 25.07 -28.74
CA PHE A 185 9.39 24.90 -29.79
C PHE A 185 9.67 26.19 -30.59
N ALA A 186 8.69 27.10 -30.71
CA ALA A 186 8.88 28.39 -31.39
C ALA A 186 9.65 29.39 -30.51
N THR A 187 9.43 29.40 -29.19
CA THR A 187 10.16 30.27 -28.25
C THR A 187 11.59 29.78 -27.99
N LEU A 188 11.83 28.46 -27.99
CA LEU A 188 13.20 27.91 -28.01
C LEU A 188 13.95 28.24 -29.31
N GLN A 189 13.23 28.44 -30.43
CA GLN A 189 13.81 28.97 -31.66
C GLN A 189 14.05 30.49 -31.63
N SER A 190 13.30 31.28 -30.85
CA SER A 190 13.53 32.73 -30.71
C SER A 190 14.61 33.08 -29.68
N GLY A 191 15.05 32.14 -28.83
CA GLY A 191 16.28 32.26 -28.04
C GLY A 191 17.58 32.27 -28.87
N ARG A 192 17.47 32.21 -30.20
CA ARG A 192 18.57 32.31 -31.18
C ARG A 192 19.42 33.57 -31.06
N ASP A 193 18.88 34.66 -30.50
CA ASP A 193 19.59 35.94 -30.48
C ASP A 193 20.43 36.19 -29.22
N VAL A 194 20.24 35.42 -28.14
CA VAL A 194 20.94 35.66 -26.87
C VAL A 194 22.29 34.94 -26.78
N PHE A 195 22.44 33.77 -27.40
CA PHE A 195 23.65 32.93 -27.24
C PHE A 195 24.66 33.06 -28.40
N GLY A 196 24.51 34.07 -29.24
CA GLY A 196 25.26 34.23 -30.49
C GLY A 196 26.74 34.59 -30.39
N ARG A 197 27.36 34.70 -29.21
CA ARG A 197 28.75 35.22 -29.14
C ARG A 197 29.77 34.47 -28.30
N ASP A 198 29.41 33.44 -27.53
CA ASP A 198 30.42 32.75 -26.73
C ASP A 198 30.29 31.22 -26.74
N LYS A 199 31.16 30.58 -27.53
CA LYS A 199 31.31 29.12 -27.61
C LYS A 199 31.73 28.50 -26.27
N SER A 200 32.37 29.26 -25.39
CA SER A 200 32.85 28.74 -24.10
C SER A 200 31.70 28.57 -23.09
N ALA A 201 30.73 29.49 -23.08
CA ALA A 201 29.54 29.42 -22.24
C ALA A 201 28.60 28.26 -22.61
N LEU A 202 28.39 28.04 -23.91
CA LEU A 202 27.59 26.91 -24.41
C LEU A 202 28.22 25.54 -24.06
N MET A 203 29.55 25.45 -24.16
CA MET A 203 30.30 24.24 -23.82
C MET A 203 30.38 24.00 -22.30
N ALA A 204 30.40 25.06 -21.49
CA ALA A 204 30.32 24.96 -20.03
C ALA A 204 28.94 24.45 -19.57
N GLU A 205 27.87 24.92 -20.21
CA GLU A 205 26.51 24.50 -19.87
C GLU A 205 26.18 23.09 -20.34
N MET A 206 26.67 22.68 -21.53
CA MET A 206 26.61 21.26 -21.95
C MET A 206 27.40 20.34 -21.01
N ARG A 207 28.55 20.78 -20.50
CA ARG A 207 29.31 20.02 -19.47
C ARG A 207 28.55 19.93 -18.16
N ARG A 208 27.85 20.98 -17.71
CA ARG A 208 26.99 20.97 -16.53
C ARG A 208 25.81 20.00 -16.69
N ILE A 209 25.13 20.01 -17.84
CA ILE A 209 24.01 19.12 -18.13
C ILE A 209 24.48 17.65 -18.19
N LEU A 210 25.63 17.37 -18.79
CA LEU A 210 26.25 16.04 -18.81
C LEU A 210 26.69 15.58 -17.41
N LEU A 211 27.19 16.49 -16.57
CA LEU A 211 27.57 16.19 -15.19
C LEU A 211 26.33 15.91 -14.30
N MET A 212 25.23 16.63 -14.53
CA MET A 212 23.95 16.41 -13.85
C MET A 212 23.29 15.09 -14.26
N ALA A 213 23.38 14.70 -15.54
CA ALA A 213 22.92 13.39 -16.02
C ALA A 213 23.74 12.22 -15.44
N LYS A 214 25.04 12.43 -15.20
CA LYS A 214 25.95 11.43 -14.62
C LYS A 214 25.77 11.23 -13.11
N LEU A 215 25.15 12.19 -12.40
CA LEU A 215 25.01 12.19 -10.94
C LEU A 215 23.65 11.68 -10.42
N ARG A 216 22.64 11.45 -11.28
CA ARG A 216 21.27 11.14 -10.79
C ARG A 216 20.57 9.91 -11.38
N HIS A 217 21.21 9.05 -12.17
CA HIS A 217 20.57 7.82 -12.69
C HIS A 217 19.16 8.04 -13.33
N THR A 218 18.91 9.20 -13.94
CA THR A 218 17.65 9.48 -14.64
C THR A 218 17.81 9.29 -16.14
N ASP A 219 17.86 8.02 -16.54
CA ASP A 219 17.93 7.62 -17.94
C ASP A 219 16.50 7.55 -18.50
N ASN A 220 16.02 8.64 -19.11
CA ASN A 220 14.73 8.63 -19.81
C ASN A 220 14.91 8.79 -21.33
N LEU A 221 14.01 8.15 -22.07
CA LEU A 221 13.99 8.07 -23.54
C LEU A 221 13.95 9.47 -24.21
N TRP A 222 13.43 10.49 -23.53
CA TRP A 222 13.32 11.86 -24.04
C TRP A 222 14.63 12.63 -23.99
N SER A 223 15.47 12.43 -22.97
CA SER A 223 16.84 12.99 -22.94
C SER A 223 17.66 12.48 -24.13
N ARG A 224 17.47 11.20 -24.48
CA ARG A 224 18.13 10.52 -25.61
C ARG A 224 17.62 11.00 -26.97
N ILE A 225 16.30 11.18 -27.13
CA ILE A 225 15.69 11.75 -28.35
C ILE A 225 16.09 13.21 -28.57
N LEU A 226 16.12 14.01 -27.49
CA LEU A 226 16.49 15.42 -27.54
C LEU A 226 17.97 15.60 -27.94
N LEU A 227 18.86 14.79 -27.37
CA LEU A 227 20.28 14.74 -27.75
C LEU A 227 20.46 14.28 -29.20
N PHE A 228 19.71 13.26 -29.65
CA PHE A 228 19.73 12.77 -31.03
C PHE A 228 19.32 13.87 -32.02
N HIS A 229 18.23 14.59 -31.76
CA HIS A 229 17.75 15.68 -32.64
C HIS A 229 18.68 16.89 -32.65
N LEU A 230 19.20 17.33 -31.49
CA LEU A 230 20.17 18.43 -31.43
C LEU A 230 21.42 18.10 -32.24
N PHE A 231 21.88 16.84 -32.20
CA PHE A 231 23.09 16.42 -32.89
C PHE A 231 22.89 16.17 -34.40
N THR A 232 21.76 15.59 -34.83
CA THR A 232 21.45 15.45 -36.26
C THR A 232 21.33 16.81 -36.95
N THR A 233 20.81 17.82 -36.24
CA THR A 233 20.71 19.19 -36.75
C THR A 233 22.08 19.88 -36.86
N LEU A 234 23.04 19.52 -35.99
CA LEU A 234 24.43 19.97 -36.05
C LEU A 234 25.23 19.24 -37.15
N CYS A 235 25.01 17.94 -37.36
CA CYS A 235 25.67 17.13 -38.37
C CYS A 235 25.20 17.43 -39.80
N LEU A 236 23.92 17.73 -40.01
CA LEU A 236 23.39 18.16 -41.32
C LEU A 236 23.98 19.51 -41.80
N ARG A 237 24.73 20.23 -40.96
CA ARG A 237 25.38 21.50 -41.28
C ARG A 237 26.87 21.40 -41.65
N GLN A 238 27.52 20.25 -41.55
CA GLN A 238 28.94 20.09 -41.91
C GLN A 238 29.16 18.97 -42.93
N GLN A 239 29.11 19.31 -44.22
CA GLN A 239 29.57 18.47 -45.33
C GLN A 239 31.10 18.35 -45.32
N THR A 240 31.69 17.38 -44.62
CA THR A 240 33.07 16.91 -44.91
C THR A 240 33.31 15.47 -44.48
N HIS A 241 34.28 14.80 -45.12
CA HIS A 241 34.72 13.40 -44.98
C HIS A 241 35.00 12.86 -43.56
N LYS A 242 34.86 13.67 -42.49
CA LYS A 242 34.93 13.22 -41.09
C LYS A 242 33.68 12.45 -40.62
N MET A 243 32.61 12.45 -41.41
CA MET A 243 31.35 11.75 -41.10
C MET A 243 31.50 10.24 -40.86
N HIS A 244 32.35 9.52 -41.60
CA HIS A 244 32.45 8.06 -41.44
C HIS A 244 33.03 7.65 -40.07
N ARG A 245 34.01 8.38 -39.55
CA ARG A 245 34.56 8.11 -38.21
C ARG A 245 33.58 8.51 -37.10
N ALA A 246 32.86 9.61 -37.27
CA ALA A 246 31.83 10.03 -36.32
C ALA A 246 30.61 9.08 -36.30
N LEU A 247 30.19 8.56 -37.46
CA LEU A 247 29.09 7.58 -37.56
C LEU A 247 29.48 6.22 -36.95
N VAL A 248 30.72 5.76 -37.15
CA VAL A 248 31.24 4.53 -36.54
C VAL A 248 31.41 4.70 -35.04
N SER A 249 31.91 5.84 -34.57
CA SER A 249 31.95 6.18 -33.13
C SER A 249 30.56 6.31 -32.52
N LEU A 250 29.56 6.79 -33.27
CA LEU A 250 28.17 6.88 -32.82
C LEU A 250 27.46 5.53 -32.81
N LEU A 251 27.75 4.63 -33.76
CA LEU A 251 27.27 3.24 -33.78
C LEU A 251 27.93 2.42 -32.66
N LEU A 252 29.20 2.66 -32.36
CA LEU A 252 29.88 2.10 -31.18
C LEU A 252 29.32 2.70 -29.88
N LEU A 253 29.01 3.99 -29.83
CA LEU A 253 28.33 4.59 -28.67
C LEU A 253 26.89 4.11 -28.52
N PHE A 254 26.13 3.92 -29.61
CA PHE A 254 24.78 3.36 -29.56
C PHE A 254 24.80 1.88 -29.18
N ALA A 255 25.81 1.11 -29.61
CA ALA A 255 26.03 -0.27 -29.17
C ALA A 255 26.49 -0.34 -27.70
N LEU A 256 27.11 0.71 -27.17
CA LEU A 256 27.41 0.88 -25.74
C LEU A 256 26.23 1.49 -24.95
N PHE A 257 25.22 2.03 -25.63
CA PHE A 257 23.99 2.64 -25.09
C PHE A 257 22.74 1.85 -25.48
N ASP A 258 22.89 0.60 -25.92
CA ASP A 258 21.80 -0.36 -25.89
C ASP A 258 21.39 -0.42 -24.43
N GLY A 259 20.25 0.22 -24.15
CA GLY A 259 19.65 0.22 -22.85
C GLY A 259 19.26 -1.21 -22.55
N PHE A 260 20.18 -1.98 -21.99
CA PHE A 260 19.80 -2.94 -21.00
C PHE A 260 19.01 -2.12 -19.98
N LEU A 261 17.69 -2.31 -19.97
CA LEU A 261 16.87 -2.03 -18.80
C LEU A 261 17.69 -2.41 -17.57
N CYS A 262 17.67 -1.58 -16.51
CA CYS A 262 18.30 -1.87 -15.21
C CYS A 262 17.72 -3.16 -14.57
N LEU A 263 17.95 -4.29 -15.22
CA LEU A 263 17.58 -5.63 -14.82
C LEU A 263 18.83 -6.24 -14.21
N ASN A 264 18.65 -6.82 -13.03
CA ASN A 264 19.79 -7.21 -12.20
C ASN A 264 20.42 -8.50 -12.72
N PHE A 265 21.75 -8.62 -12.59
CA PHE A 265 22.42 -9.84 -13.04
C PHE A 265 21.78 -11.09 -12.44
N VAL A 266 21.44 -11.02 -11.15
CA VAL A 266 20.60 -11.96 -10.43
C VAL A 266 19.31 -11.25 -10.06
N SER A 267 18.14 -11.86 -10.30
CA SER A 267 16.84 -11.28 -9.95
C SER A 267 16.77 -10.80 -8.50
N ASN A 268 16.18 -9.63 -8.26
CA ASN A 268 15.96 -9.06 -6.93
C ASN A 268 15.06 -9.89 -6.01
N THR A 269 14.44 -10.96 -6.53
CA THR A 269 13.71 -11.95 -5.71
C THR A 269 14.63 -12.97 -5.04
N LEU A 270 15.89 -13.05 -5.50
CA LEU A 270 16.92 -13.97 -5.02
C LEU A 270 17.98 -13.19 -4.23
N GLY A 271 18.63 -13.85 -3.26
CA GLY A 271 19.66 -13.20 -2.45
C GLY A 271 20.30 -14.14 -1.44
N SER A 272 21.35 -13.67 -0.77
CA SER A 272 21.92 -14.36 0.40
C SER A 272 20.87 -14.54 1.51
N HIS A 273 21.02 -15.58 2.33
CA HIS A 273 20.06 -15.97 3.38
C HIS A 273 18.68 -16.43 2.88
N MET A 274 18.50 -16.73 1.59
CA MET A 274 17.21 -17.22 1.08
C MET A 274 17.00 -18.71 1.36
N VAL A 275 15.74 -19.16 1.25
CA VAL A 275 15.39 -20.58 1.12
C VAL A 275 14.97 -20.86 -0.30
N LEU A 276 15.56 -21.88 -0.90
CA LEU A 276 15.18 -22.44 -2.19
C LEU A 276 14.30 -23.68 -2.00
N GLN A 277 13.38 -23.93 -2.93
CA GLN A 277 12.54 -25.13 -2.89
C GLN A 277 13.39 -26.42 -2.91
N ARG A 278 13.15 -27.28 -1.93
CA ARG A 278 13.81 -28.59 -1.80
C ARG A 278 13.26 -29.63 -2.79
N ALA A 279 13.95 -30.76 -2.88
CA ALA A 279 13.50 -31.95 -3.60
C ALA A 279 12.11 -32.43 -3.13
N PRO A 280 11.30 -33.02 -4.03
CA PRO A 280 11.63 -33.40 -5.41
C PRO A 280 11.63 -32.25 -6.43
N GLN A 281 11.20 -31.04 -6.04
CA GLN A 281 11.22 -29.87 -6.90
C GLN A 281 12.65 -29.42 -7.22
N ARG A 282 12.78 -28.66 -8.31
CA ARG A 282 14.04 -28.10 -8.78
C ARG A 282 14.00 -26.59 -8.64
N ALA A 283 14.75 -26.05 -7.69
CA ALA A 283 14.87 -24.62 -7.53
C ALA A 283 15.46 -23.97 -8.80
N ARG A 284 14.88 -22.83 -9.19
CA ARG A 284 15.31 -22.06 -10.36
C ARG A 284 15.98 -20.77 -9.91
N LEU A 285 17.15 -20.50 -10.46
CA LEU A 285 17.81 -19.21 -10.37
C LEU A 285 17.78 -18.54 -11.73
N TRP A 286 17.61 -17.22 -11.72
CA TRP A 286 17.38 -16.48 -12.94
C TRP A 286 17.78 -15.01 -12.76
N GLY A 287 17.96 -14.34 -13.88
CA GLY A 287 18.33 -12.93 -13.95
C GLY A 287 18.58 -12.50 -15.38
N TRP A 288 19.35 -11.44 -15.57
CA TRP A 288 19.62 -10.87 -16.90
C TRP A 288 21.10 -10.59 -17.12
N THR A 289 21.58 -10.80 -18.33
CA THR A 289 22.93 -10.42 -18.75
C THR A 289 22.89 -10.03 -20.23
N VAL A 290 24.05 -9.75 -20.83
CA VAL A 290 24.14 -9.54 -22.28
C VAL A 290 23.61 -10.77 -23.02
N ALA A 291 22.85 -10.57 -24.09
CA ALA A 291 22.24 -11.64 -24.87
C ALA A 291 23.27 -12.65 -25.40
N LYS A 292 22.89 -13.93 -25.45
CA LYS A 292 23.72 -15.04 -25.96
C LYS A 292 25.07 -15.22 -25.25
N GLN A 293 25.21 -14.78 -24.00
CA GLN A 293 26.40 -15.06 -23.19
C GLN A 293 26.25 -16.33 -22.37
N ASN A 294 27.37 -17.01 -22.13
CA ASN A 294 27.39 -18.11 -21.17
C ASN A 294 27.27 -17.56 -19.74
N VAL A 295 26.46 -18.26 -18.93
CA VAL A 295 26.29 -18.02 -17.49
C VAL A 295 26.60 -19.33 -16.77
N SER A 296 27.66 -19.31 -15.97
CA SER A 296 28.09 -20.44 -15.15
C SER A 296 27.60 -20.31 -13.72
N LEU A 297 27.26 -21.44 -13.10
CA LEU A 297 26.88 -21.55 -11.71
C LEU A 297 27.74 -22.61 -11.03
N LYS A 298 28.22 -22.29 -9.84
CA LYS A 298 28.84 -23.23 -8.90
C LYS A 298 28.13 -23.16 -7.57
N MET A 299 27.60 -24.28 -7.10
CA MET A 299 26.99 -24.44 -5.79
C MET A 299 27.86 -25.36 -4.92
N VAL A 300 28.22 -24.90 -3.73
CA VAL A 300 29.11 -25.61 -2.80
C VAL A 300 28.45 -25.76 -1.44
N SER A 301 28.57 -26.95 -0.85
CA SER A 301 28.31 -27.22 0.57
C SER A 301 29.52 -27.90 1.21
N LYS A 302 29.42 -28.24 2.51
CA LYS A 302 30.46 -29.02 3.20
C LYS A 302 30.70 -30.40 2.59
N SER A 303 29.70 -30.97 1.91
CA SER A 303 29.73 -32.37 1.46
C SER A 303 29.55 -32.54 -0.05
N ALA A 304 29.23 -31.48 -0.79
CA ALA A 304 28.95 -31.56 -2.22
C ALA A 304 29.37 -30.29 -2.96
N THR A 305 29.75 -30.45 -4.22
CA THR A 305 29.91 -29.35 -5.18
C THR A 305 29.13 -29.71 -6.45
N PHE A 306 28.37 -28.75 -6.96
CA PHE A 306 27.61 -28.86 -8.19
C PHE A 306 27.97 -27.69 -9.10
N GLU A 307 28.24 -27.97 -10.36
CA GLU A 307 28.56 -26.96 -11.36
C GLU A 307 27.69 -27.17 -12.60
N THR A 308 27.22 -26.08 -13.19
CA THR A 308 26.45 -26.10 -14.44
C THR A 308 26.60 -24.78 -15.17
N ALA A 309 26.18 -24.74 -16.43
CA ALA A 309 26.12 -23.52 -17.21
C ALA A 309 24.86 -23.49 -18.07
N THR A 310 24.41 -22.28 -18.38
CA THR A 310 23.36 -21.99 -19.35
C THR A 310 23.83 -20.88 -20.27
N ARG A 311 23.02 -20.53 -21.26
CA ARG A 311 23.25 -19.37 -22.13
C ARG A 311 22.06 -18.43 -22.01
N SER A 312 22.32 -17.13 -21.91
CA SER A 312 21.25 -16.13 -21.92
C SER A 312 20.53 -16.09 -23.26
N SER A 313 19.24 -15.81 -23.21
CA SER A 313 18.33 -15.66 -24.33
C SER A 313 18.66 -14.42 -25.18
N ASP A 314 17.93 -14.26 -26.28
CA ASP A 314 18.05 -13.08 -27.16
C ASP A 314 17.67 -11.76 -26.45
N ASP A 315 16.82 -11.84 -25.42
CA ASP A 315 16.45 -10.69 -24.59
C ASP A 315 17.32 -10.54 -23.33
N GLY A 316 18.40 -11.32 -23.24
CA GLY A 316 19.36 -11.29 -22.13
C GLY A 316 18.92 -12.04 -20.87
N SER A 317 17.69 -12.55 -20.81
CA SER A 317 17.25 -13.39 -19.68
C SER A 317 18.03 -14.70 -19.61
N TRP A 318 18.34 -15.17 -18.40
CA TRP A 318 18.94 -16.48 -18.19
C TRP A 318 18.23 -17.20 -17.05
N GLU A 319 18.18 -18.52 -17.12
CA GLU A 319 17.63 -19.38 -16.07
C GLU A 319 18.50 -20.64 -15.92
N ILE A 320 18.74 -21.05 -14.68
CA ILE A 320 19.39 -22.31 -14.31
C ILE A 320 18.48 -23.06 -13.34
N SER A 321 18.11 -24.29 -13.72
CA SER A 321 17.43 -25.24 -12.84
C SER A 321 18.44 -26.08 -12.06
N LEU A 322 18.49 -25.91 -10.75
CA LEU A 322 19.33 -26.70 -9.86
C LEU A 322 18.88 -28.17 -9.81
N PRO A 323 19.76 -29.12 -9.44
CA PRO A 323 19.34 -30.49 -9.20
C PRO A 323 18.35 -30.53 -8.03
N PRO A 324 17.42 -31.51 -7.99
CA PRO A 324 16.59 -31.73 -6.81
C PRO A 324 17.49 -31.92 -5.58
N THR A 325 17.42 -30.97 -4.65
CA THR A 325 18.33 -30.91 -3.49
C THR A 325 17.52 -31.12 -2.22
N PRO A 326 17.86 -32.12 -1.37
CA PRO A 326 17.16 -32.33 -0.10
C PRO A 326 17.19 -31.10 0.82
N ALA A 327 16.26 -31.06 1.77
CA ALA A 327 16.24 -30.01 2.79
C ALA A 327 17.58 -29.91 3.54
N GLY A 328 18.05 -28.69 3.81
CA GLY A 328 19.27 -28.44 4.56
C GLY A 328 20.12 -27.31 3.99
N GLY A 329 21.41 -27.32 4.32
CA GLY A 329 22.35 -26.25 3.99
C GLY A 329 23.27 -25.95 5.19
N PRO A 330 23.95 -24.79 5.20
CA PRO A 330 23.95 -23.78 4.15
C PRO A 330 24.78 -24.18 2.92
N TYR A 331 24.38 -23.62 1.78
CA TYR A 331 25.12 -23.65 0.52
C TYR A 331 25.63 -22.26 0.17
N VAL A 332 26.71 -22.21 -0.61
CA VAL A 332 27.19 -20.99 -1.30
C VAL A 332 26.99 -21.19 -2.79
N ILE A 333 26.42 -20.20 -3.46
CA ILE A 333 26.17 -20.21 -4.91
C ILE A 333 26.93 -19.05 -5.55
N THR A 334 27.88 -19.36 -6.42
CA THR A 334 28.60 -18.39 -7.23
C THR A 334 28.08 -18.42 -8.67
N LEU A 335 27.69 -17.27 -9.19
CA LEU A 335 27.20 -17.05 -10.55
C LEU A 335 28.17 -16.15 -11.30
N LYS A 336 28.50 -16.51 -12.54
CA LYS A 336 29.40 -15.72 -13.38
C LYS A 336 28.98 -15.79 -14.84
N ALA A 337 28.73 -14.63 -15.46
CA ALA A 337 28.59 -14.51 -16.90
C ALA A 337 29.93 -14.16 -17.57
N GLU A 338 29.94 -14.16 -18.91
CA GLU A 338 31.08 -13.69 -19.71
C GLU A 338 31.32 -12.18 -19.54
N HIS A 339 30.27 -11.39 -19.28
CA HIS A 339 30.42 -9.97 -18.95
C HIS A 339 31.17 -9.80 -17.62
N PRO A 340 32.23 -8.98 -17.57
CA PRO A 340 33.13 -8.90 -16.41
C PRO A 340 32.46 -8.42 -15.12
N ASP A 341 31.46 -7.55 -15.22
CA ASP A 341 30.73 -7.02 -14.05
C ASP A 341 29.58 -7.93 -13.58
N HIS A 342 29.31 -9.02 -14.30
CA HIS A 342 28.21 -9.94 -13.99
C HIS A 342 28.73 -11.17 -13.25
N VAL A 343 29.11 -10.91 -12.00
CA VAL A 343 29.54 -11.91 -11.03
C VAL A 343 28.74 -11.69 -9.74
N ALA A 344 28.19 -12.76 -9.18
CA ALA A 344 27.45 -12.71 -7.93
C ALA A 344 27.80 -13.91 -7.04
N GLU A 345 27.82 -13.69 -5.74
CA GLU A 345 27.97 -14.75 -4.74
C GLU A 345 26.80 -14.64 -3.74
N LEU A 346 26.01 -15.71 -3.65
CA LEU A 346 24.90 -15.84 -2.72
C LEU A 346 25.32 -16.81 -1.63
N THR A 347 25.28 -16.35 -0.37
CA THR A 347 25.77 -17.12 0.78
C THR A 347 24.62 -17.47 1.73
N ASP A 348 24.84 -18.47 2.58
CA ASP A 348 23.85 -18.92 3.57
C ASP A 348 22.50 -19.35 2.95
N ILE A 349 22.58 -20.10 1.84
CA ILE A 349 21.40 -20.57 1.11
C ILE A 349 20.92 -21.88 1.71
N LEU A 350 19.65 -21.95 2.09
CA LEU A 350 19.01 -23.18 2.57
C LEU A 350 18.13 -23.77 1.47
N PHE A 351 17.96 -25.09 1.48
CA PHE A 351 16.90 -25.79 0.76
C PHE A 351 15.81 -26.20 1.74
N GLY A 352 14.56 -25.89 1.40
CA GLY A 352 13.43 -26.03 2.29
C GLY A 352 12.10 -25.76 1.60
N ASP A 353 11.08 -25.46 2.38
CA ASP A 353 9.74 -25.15 1.87
C ASP A 353 9.51 -23.63 1.88
N VAL A 354 9.01 -23.08 0.77
CA VAL A 354 8.86 -21.63 0.56
C VAL A 354 7.38 -21.27 0.43
N TYR A 355 6.95 -20.28 1.20
CA TYR A 355 5.56 -19.84 1.26
C TYR A 355 5.41 -18.36 0.94
N ILE A 356 4.42 -18.04 0.10
CA ILE A 356 4.03 -16.67 -0.21
C ILE A 356 2.81 -16.32 0.63
N CYS A 357 2.98 -15.38 1.55
CA CYS A 357 1.95 -14.84 2.41
C CYS A 357 1.52 -13.49 1.86
N SER A 358 0.42 -13.48 1.12
CA SER A 358 -0.04 -12.27 0.45
C SER A 358 -1.41 -11.82 0.94
N GLY A 359 -1.84 -10.62 0.61
CA GLY A 359 -3.17 -10.15 0.95
C GLY A 359 -3.35 -8.69 1.30
N GLN A 360 -4.37 -8.39 2.10
CA GLN A 360 -4.61 -7.03 2.57
C GLN A 360 -4.08 -6.80 3.99
N SER A 361 -4.65 -5.82 4.72
CA SER A 361 -4.14 -5.31 5.98
C SER A 361 -4.11 -6.35 7.09
N ASN A 362 -4.98 -7.35 7.07
CA ASN A 362 -4.94 -8.45 8.04
C ASN A 362 -3.79 -9.45 7.79
N MET A 363 -3.38 -9.66 6.53
CA MET A 363 -2.12 -10.38 6.23
C MET A 363 -0.91 -9.48 6.45
N GLY A 364 -1.00 -8.19 6.09
CA GLY A 364 0.04 -7.19 6.37
C GLY A 364 0.13 -6.76 7.85
N PHE A 365 -0.69 -7.37 8.72
CA PHE A 365 -0.71 -7.09 10.14
C PHE A 365 0.58 -7.61 10.78
N THR A 366 1.29 -6.77 11.53
CA THR A 366 2.68 -7.04 11.93
C THR A 366 2.77 -7.73 13.28
N VAL A 367 3.85 -8.49 13.54
CA VAL A 367 4.07 -9.17 14.84
C VAL A 367 4.01 -8.19 16.02
N PRO A 368 4.60 -6.97 15.97
CA PRO A 368 4.47 -6.00 17.07
C PRO A 368 3.04 -5.59 17.42
N LYS A 369 2.08 -5.77 16.50
CA LYS A 369 0.67 -5.42 16.70
C LYS A 369 -0.15 -6.59 17.24
N SER A 370 0.36 -7.83 17.22
CA SER A 370 -0.38 -9.01 17.68
C SER A 370 -0.37 -9.13 19.20
N PHE A 371 -1.24 -9.98 19.74
CA PHE A 371 -1.08 -10.40 21.13
C PHE A 371 0.27 -11.10 21.34
N ASN A 372 0.79 -11.02 22.57
CA ASN A 372 2.07 -11.62 23.00
C ASN A 372 3.31 -11.21 22.18
N ALA A 373 3.25 -10.07 21.48
CA ALA A 373 4.30 -9.61 20.58
C ALA A 373 5.71 -9.60 21.21
N THR A 374 5.86 -9.12 22.45
CA THR A 374 7.16 -9.01 23.12
C THR A 374 7.83 -10.37 23.32
N GLU A 375 7.09 -11.37 23.78
CA GLU A 375 7.64 -12.71 23.97
C GLU A 375 7.91 -13.38 22.63
N GLU A 376 7.02 -13.19 21.66
CA GLU A 376 7.13 -13.81 20.35
C GLU A 376 8.37 -13.33 19.58
N ARG A 377 8.64 -12.03 19.62
CA ARG A 377 9.82 -11.46 18.98
C ARG A 377 11.12 -12.03 19.55
N LYS A 378 11.20 -12.24 20.87
CA LYS A 378 12.36 -12.88 21.49
C LYS A 378 12.51 -14.32 21.07
N LYS A 379 11.39 -15.05 20.97
CA LYS A 379 11.37 -16.45 20.49
C LYS A 379 11.89 -16.58 19.06
N ALA A 380 11.69 -15.59 18.21
CA ALA A 380 12.17 -15.62 16.82
C ALA A 380 13.68 -15.91 16.69
N ASN A 381 14.50 -15.51 17.68
CA ASN A 381 15.93 -15.81 17.70
C ASN A 381 16.26 -17.32 17.79
N HIS A 382 15.30 -18.16 18.18
CA HIS A 382 15.47 -19.62 18.25
C HIS A 382 15.15 -20.34 16.93
N TYR A 383 14.84 -19.61 15.86
CA TYR A 383 14.47 -20.17 14.56
C TYR A 383 15.48 -19.79 13.45
N PRO A 384 16.76 -20.22 13.56
CA PRO A 384 17.80 -19.81 12.63
C PRO A 384 17.56 -20.29 11.19
N ASN A 385 16.73 -21.32 11.00
CA ASN A 385 16.41 -21.90 9.70
C ASN A 385 15.10 -21.37 9.10
N ILE A 386 14.49 -20.34 9.70
CA ILE A 386 13.41 -19.58 9.08
C ILE A 386 14.00 -18.32 8.46
N ARG A 387 13.70 -18.07 7.19
CA ARG A 387 14.16 -16.89 6.44
C ARG A 387 12.97 -16.05 6.00
N LEU A 388 13.14 -14.74 6.09
CA LEU A 388 12.09 -13.75 5.87
C LEU A 388 12.45 -12.86 4.68
N PHE A 389 11.47 -12.58 3.85
CA PHE A 389 11.55 -11.63 2.74
C PHE A 389 10.24 -10.86 2.62
N SER A 390 10.29 -9.54 2.46
CA SER A 390 9.10 -8.72 2.24
C SER A 390 9.24 -7.92 0.95
N ALA A 391 8.27 -8.06 0.05
CA ALA A 391 8.18 -7.22 -1.15
C ALA A 391 7.85 -5.76 -0.77
N ALA A 392 8.39 -4.79 -1.52
CA ALA A 392 8.01 -3.39 -1.34
C ALA A 392 6.60 -3.14 -1.89
N GLN A 393 5.87 -2.26 -1.22
CA GLN A 393 4.58 -1.78 -1.69
C GLN A 393 4.79 -0.77 -2.83
N LYS A 394 4.95 -1.28 -4.05
CA LYS A 394 5.05 -0.50 -5.30
C LYS A 394 3.95 -0.92 -6.27
N THR A 395 3.38 0.03 -7.00
CA THR A 395 2.35 -0.22 -8.01
C THR A 395 2.93 -0.07 -9.41
N ALA A 396 2.35 -0.80 -10.36
CA ALA A 396 2.59 -0.64 -11.79
C ALA A 396 1.29 -0.84 -12.56
N THR A 397 1.19 -0.23 -13.74
CA THR A 397 0.04 -0.41 -14.64
C THR A 397 0.26 -1.52 -15.67
N THR A 398 1.49 -2.02 -15.77
CA THR A 398 1.89 -3.12 -16.65
C THR A 398 2.59 -4.21 -15.85
N GLU A 399 2.58 -5.43 -16.37
CA GLU A 399 3.34 -6.54 -15.80
C GLU A 399 4.83 -6.20 -15.80
N GLN A 400 5.49 -6.48 -14.68
CA GLN A 400 6.91 -6.18 -14.49
C GLN A 400 7.71 -7.47 -14.60
N ARG A 401 8.86 -7.38 -15.26
CA ARG A 401 9.80 -8.50 -15.38
C ARG A 401 10.59 -8.75 -14.10
N GLU A 402 10.68 -7.74 -13.23
CA GLU A 402 11.40 -7.79 -11.97
C GLU A 402 10.60 -7.15 -10.85
N LEU A 403 10.89 -7.54 -9.61
CA LEU A 403 10.33 -6.92 -8.42
C LEU A 403 10.79 -5.46 -8.32
N LEU A 404 9.83 -4.54 -8.18
CA LEU A 404 10.07 -3.08 -8.12
C LEU A 404 10.71 -2.58 -6.82
N GLY A 405 11.04 -3.49 -5.91
CA GLY A 405 11.74 -3.21 -4.66
C GLY A 405 11.39 -4.18 -3.55
N THR A 406 12.23 -4.18 -2.52
CA THR A 406 12.06 -4.99 -1.31
C THR A 406 11.87 -4.08 -0.10
N ALA A 407 10.93 -4.46 0.77
CA ALA A 407 10.80 -3.86 2.10
C ALA A 407 11.72 -4.56 3.09
N LEU A 408 11.96 -5.87 2.93
CA LEU A 408 12.93 -6.65 3.70
C LEU A 408 13.62 -7.62 2.74
N ASN A 409 14.93 -7.48 2.57
CA ASN A 409 15.73 -8.48 1.86
C ASN A 409 15.75 -9.79 2.64
N TRP A 410 16.07 -10.89 1.95
CA TRP A 410 16.24 -12.20 2.57
C TRP A 410 17.14 -12.09 3.82
N SER A 411 16.59 -12.53 4.94
CA SER A 411 17.23 -12.41 6.24
C SER A 411 16.79 -13.54 7.17
N GLY A 412 17.65 -13.93 8.11
CA GLY A 412 17.26 -14.86 9.17
C GLY A 412 16.21 -14.27 10.09
N ALA A 413 15.29 -15.11 10.58
CA ALA A 413 14.35 -14.74 11.62
C ALA A 413 15.09 -14.37 12.91
N ASN A 414 14.76 -13.20 13.46
CA ASN A 414 15.25 -12.70 14.74
C ASN A 414 14.32 -11.59 15.25
N GLU A 415 14.56 -11.13 16.48
CA GLU A 415 13.75 -10.11 17.16
C GLU A 415 13.58 -8.79 16.36
N THR A 416 14.54 -8.45 15.50
CA THR A 416 14.50 -7.25 14.65
C THR A 416 13.71 -7.52 13.37
N THR A 417 14.01 -8.62 12.66
CA THR A 417 13.41 -8.92 11.36
C THR A 417 11.92 -9.24 11.44
N VAL A 418 11.46 -9.81 12.57
CA VAL A 418 10.00 -9.94 12.83
C VAL A 418 9.41 -8.68 13.49
N GLY A 419 10.24 -7.79 14.03
CA GLY A 419 9.87 -6.91 15.15
C GLY A 419 9.83 -5.41 14.91
N THR A 420 10.08 -4.88 13.72
CA THR A 420 9.91 -3.43 13.52
C THR A 420 8.45 -3.07 13.23
N SER A 421 7.96 -1.99 13.86
CA SER A 421 6.56 -1.53 13.76
C SER A 421 6.32 -0.50 12.66
N SER A 422 7.37 -0.05 11.96
CA SER A 422 7.33 0.89 10.81
C SER A 422 8.61 0.78 9.97
N GLY A 423 8.51 1.07 8.66
CA GLY A 423 9.65 1.09 7.73
C GLY A 423 9.99 -0.27 7.09
N SER A 424 11.23 -0.43 6.65
CA SER A 424 11.77 -1.58 5.89
C SER A 424 12.19 -2.79 6.75
N GLY A 425 11.39 -3.16 7.76
CA GLY A 425 11.72 -4.30 8.63
C GLY A 425 10.53 -4.95 9.33
N TYR A 426 9.29 -4.70 8.90
CA TYR A 426 8.13 -5.36 9.48
C TYR A 426 7.89 -6.69 8.77
N PHE A 427 7.38 -7.68 9.50
CA PHE A 427 6.96 -8.94 8.93
C PHE A 427 5.52 -9.29 9.32
N SER A 428 4.83 -9.99 8.42
CA SER A 428 3.44 -10.44 8.63
C SER A 428 3.36 -11.38 9.83
N ALA A 429 2.50 -11.06 10.79
CA ALA A 429 2.26 -11.89 11.97
C ALA A 429 1.65 -13.23 11.59
N ALA A 430 0.60 -13.24 10.77
CA ALA A 430 -0.03 -14.49 10.33
C ALA A 430 0.96 -15.39 9.59
N CYS A 431 1.79 -14.80 8.71
CA CYS A 431 2.84 -15.52 8.00
C CYS A 431 3.92 -16.09 8.94
N TRP A 432 4.37 -15.28 9.90
CA TRP A 432 5.35 -15.69 10.92
C TRP A 432 4.85 -16.87 11.74
N PHE A 433 3.66 -16.75 12.34
CA PHE A 433 3.08 -17.82 13.16
C PHE A 433 2.83 -19.10 12.35
N PHE A 434 2.36 -18.97 11.11
CA PHE A 434 2.21 -20.08 10.18
C PHE A 434 3.55 -20.81 9.96
N GLY A 435 4.59 -20.10 9.53
CA GLY A 435 5.88 -20.70 9.20
C GLY A 435 6.61 -21.27 10.41
N ARG A 436 6.50 -20.60 11.56
CA ARG A 436 7.01 -21.08 12.84
C ARG A 436 6.38 -22.41 13.23
N ASP A 437 5.05 -22.50 13.21
CA ASP A 437 4.34 -23.72 13.61
C ASP A 437 4.60 -24.87 12.63
N VAL A 438 4.74 -24.59 11.33
CA VAL A 438 5.18 -25.59 10.34
C VAL A 438 6.61 -26.04 10.62
N TYR A 439 7.52 -25.12 10.94
CA TYR A 439 8.91 -25.46 11.29
C TYR A 439 8.98 -26.30 12.57
N ASP A 440 8.21 -25.97 13.60
CA ASP A 440 8.17 -26.72 14.86
C ASP A 440 7.73 -28.17 14.65
N ALA A 441 6.80 -28.41 13.73
CA ALA A 441 6.28 -29.74 13.44
C ALA A 441 7.18 -30.56 12.49
N THR A 442 7.98 -29.91 11.64
CA THR A 442 8.68 -30.57 10.53
C THR A 442 10.20 -30.47 10.57
N HIS A 443 10.74 -29.45 11.23
CA HIS A 443 12.16 -29.06 11.26
C HIS A 443 12.81 -28.87 9.88
N ILE A 444 12.01 -28.66 8.83
CA ILE A 444 12.49 -28.32 7.49
C ILE A 444 12.72 -26.81 7.42
N PRO A 445 13.82 -26.31 6.82
CA PRO A 445 14.00 -24.87 6.63
C PRO A 445 12.81 -24.21 5.93
N ILE A 446 12.39 -23.03 6.41
CA ILE A 446 11.20 -22.35 5.89
C ILE A 446 11.57 -20.98 5.32
N GLY A 447 11.19 -20.72 4.07
CA GLY A 447 11.24 -19.39 3.46
C GLY A 447 9.87 -18.74 3.49
N LEU A 448 9.76 -17.57 4.10
CA LEU A 448 8.52 -16.81 4.18
C LEU A 448 8.62 -15.52 3.37
N ILE A 449 7.74 -15.37 2.39
CA ILE A 449 7.67 -14.20 1.51
C ILE A 449 6.39 -13.43 1.85
N ALA A 450 6.53 -12.29 2.53
CA ALA A 450 5.42 -11.39 2.81
C ALA A 450 5.17 -10.45 1.64
N SER A 451 3.92 -10.40 1.19
CA SER A 451 3.53 -9.56 0.07
C SER A 451 2.09 -9.06 0.20
N ALA A 452 1.84 -8.14 1.12
CA ALA A 452 0.48 -7.71 1.45
C ALA A 452 0.31 -6.18 1.38
N TRP A 453 -0.87 -5.73 0.95
CA TRP A 453 -1.23 -4.33 0.81
C TRP A 453 -2.64 -4.03 1.33
N GLY A 454 -2.72 -3.28 2.43
CA GLY A 454 -3.99 -2.92 3.07
C GLY A 454 -4.94 -2.07 2.20
N GLY A 455 -6.24 -2.35 2.27
CA GLY A 455 -7.25 -1.56 1.57
C GLY A 455 -7.35 -1.85 0.07
N THR A 456 -6.77 -2.95 -0.41
CA THR A 456 -6.91 -3.41 -1.79
C THR A 456 -8.06 -4.42 -1.90
N PRO A 457 -8.98 -4.28 -2.87
CA PRO A 457 -9.94 -5.32 -3.22
C PRO A 457 -9.35 -6.34 -4.22
N ILE A 458 -9.98 -7.50 -4.35
CA ILE A 458 -9.47 -8.64 -5.14
C ILE A 458 -9.20 -8.32 -6.62
N GLN A 459 -9.88 -7.32 -7.18
CA GLN A 459 -9.68 -6.82 -8.54
C GLN A 459 -8.21 -6.50 -8.86
N PHE A 460 -7.48 -5.93 -7.89
CA PHE A 460 -6.07 -5.53 -8.06
C PHE A 460 -5.10 -6.70 -8.11
N TRP A 461 -5.60 -7.90 -7.83
CA TRP A 461 -4.82 -9.12 -7.64
C TRP A 461 -5.23 -10.24 -8.60
N THR A 462 -6.18 -9.90 -9.46
CA THR A 462 -6.77 -10.75 -10.47
C THR A 462 -6.38 -10.18 -11.84
N PRO A 463 -5.81 -11.00 -12.74
CA PRO A 463 -5.46 -10.53 -14.09
C PRO A 463 -6.68 -9.92 -14.80
N PRO A 464 -6.51 -8.89 -15.66
CA PRO A 464 -7.63 -8.21 -16.31
C PRO A 464 -8.53 -9.14 -17.13
N THR A 465 -7.94 -10.15 -17.76
CA THR A 465 -8.65 -11.18 -18.51
C THR A 465 -9.59 -11.97 -17.61
N THR A 466 -9.18 -12.22 -16.37
CA THR A 466 -9.96 -12.94 -15.36
C THR A 466 -11.05 -12.04 -14.77
N ASN A 467 -10.77 -10.76 -14.50
CA ASN A 467 -11.77 -9.79 -14.02
C ASN A 467 -12.96 -9.63 -14.99
N LYS A 468 -12.70 -9.66 -16.31
CA LYS A 468 -13.75 -9.59 -17.33
C LYS A 468 -14.71 -10.80 -17.31
N LEU A 469 -14.25 -11.98 -16.86
CA LEU A 469 -15.10 -13.18 -16.79
C LEU A 469 -16.22 -13.05 -15.75
N CYS A 470 -15.98 -12.30 -14.67
CA CYS A 470 -16.91 -12.14 -13.56
C CYS A 470 -17.79 -10.88 -13.67
N ASN A 471 -17.84 -10.27 -14.86
CA ASN A 471 -18.75 -9.18 -15.24
C ASN A 471 -18.64 -7.89 -14.38
N ASP A 472 -17.42 -7.46 -14.03
CA ASP A 472 -17.20 -6.18 -13.36
C ASP A 472 -17.44 -5.00 -14.34
N THR A 473 -18.53 -4.26 -14.14
CA THR A 473 -18.85 -3.04 -14.91
C THR A 473 -18.44 -1.77 -14.17
N THR A 474 -17.89 -1.89 -12.96
CA THR A 474 -17.59 -0.76 -12.08
C THR A 474 -16.09 -0.62 -11.86
N LYS A 475 -15.50 0.29 -12.65
CA LYS A 475 -14.12 0.82 -12.57
C LYS A 475 -13.07 0.03 -13.36
N THR A 476 -12.20 0.81 -13.98
CA THR A 476 -11.17 0.39 -14.95
C THR A 476 -10.28 -0.74 -14.42
N PRO A 477 -9.97 -1.75 -15.26
CA PRO A 477 -9.10 -2.85 -14.87
C PRO A 477 -7.70 -2.32 -14.55
N VAL A 478 -7.21 -2.62 -13.35
CA VAL A 478 -5.82 -2.38 -12.95
C VAL A 478 -5.15 -3.74 -12.79
N ASN A 479 -4.04 -3.93 -13.51
CA ASN A 479 -3.33 -5.19 -13.60
C ASN A 479 -2.48 -5.41 -12.33
N GLY A 480 -2.70 -6.50 -11.61
CA GLY A 480 -1.81 -6.95 -10.56
C GLY A 480 -2.20 -8.35 -10.07
N LEU A 481 -1.23 -9.10 -9.57
CA LEU A 481 -1.42 -10.36 -8.83
C LEU A 481 -0.95 -10.14 -7.38
N TRP A 482 -1.51 -10.91 -6.41
CA TRP A 482 -1.07 -11.28 -5.02
C TRP A 482 -2.20 -11.23 -3.91
N ASN A 483 -2.38 -12.21 -2.99
CA ASN A 483 -3.62 -12.42 -2.21
C ASN A 483 -3.56 -13.13 -0.83
N ALA A 484 -4.41 -12.58 0.06
CA ALA A 484 -5.36 -13.07 1.08
C ALA A 484 -6.28 -11.86 1.43
N MET A 485 -7.53 -11.84 0.96
CA MET A 485 -8.37 -10.63 0.89
C MET A 485 -9.86 -10.88 1.12
N GLY A 486 -10.60 -9.80 1.35
CA GLY A 486 -12.06 -9.80 1.26
C GLY A 486 -12.69 -8.52 1.80
N GLU A 487 -12.10 -7.88 2.80
CA GLU A 487 -12.81 -6.85 3.56
C GLU A 487 -13.21 -5.62 2.72
N GLN A 488 -12.46 -5.30 1.67
CA GLN A 488 -12.82 -4.24 0.71
C GLN A 488 -13.88 -4.66 -0.32
N ASN A 489 -14.15 -5.95 -0.43
CA ASN A 489 -15.20 -6.53 -1.26
C ASN A 489 -16.49 -6.80 -0.47
N ALA A 490 -16.57 -6.41 0.82
CA ALA A 490 -17.82 -6.48 1.57
C ALA A 490 -18.91 -5.69 0.83
N GLY A 491 -20.05 -6.34 0.57
CA GLY A 491 -21.12 -5.81 -0.28
C GLY A 491 -21.03 -6.18 -1.77
N HIS A 492 -20.01 -6.94 -2.19
CA HIS A 492 -19.83 -7.45 -3.55
C HIS A 492 -19.61 -8.98 -3.55
N ALA A 493 -20.41 -9.70 -2.75
CA ALA A 493 -20.26 -11.13 -2.51
C ALA A 493 -20.38 -11.97 -3.80
N ASP A 494 -21.33 -11.66 -4.68
CA ASP A 494 -21.55 -12.37 -5.94
C ASP A 494 -20.32 -12.31 -6.85
N TYR A 495 -19.77 -11.10 -7.02
CA TYR A 495 -18.54 -10.90 -7.78
C TYR A 495 -17.38 -11.68 -7.16
N TYR A 496 -17.22 -11.61 -5.83
CA TYR A 496 -16.13 -12.28 -5.13
C TYR A 496 -16.21 -13.82 -5.27
N ALA A 497 -17.42 -14.40 -5.25
CA ALA A 497 -17.63 -15.84 -5.42
C ALA A 497 -17.11 -16.36 -6.77
N CYS A 498 -17.14 -15.52 -7.82
CA CYS A 498 -16.55 -15.80 -9.13
C CYS A 498 -15.06 -15.45 -9.19
N ALA A 499 -14.69 -14.24 -8.74
CA ALA A 499 -13.36 -13.69 -8.92
C ALA A 499 -12.29 -14.44 -8.12
N PHE A 500 -12.61 -14.88 -6.90
CA PHE A 500 -11.62 -15.49 -6.02
C PHE A 500 -11.10 -16.86 -6.50
N PRO A 501 -11.95 -17.83 -6.86
CA PRO A 501 -11.47 -19.07 -7.50
C PRO A 501 -10.74 -18.82 -8.82
N ALA A 502 -11.21 -17.86 -9.61
CA ALA A 502 -10.61 -17.52 -10.89
C ALA A 502 -9.20 -16.92 -10.72
N MET A 503 -9.02 -16.07 -9.71
CA MET A 503 -7.73 -15.52 -9.31
C MET A 503 -6.76 -16.64 -8.91
N ILE A 504 -7.17 -17.58 -8.04
CA ILE A 504 -6.33 -18.73 -7.65
C ILE A 504 -5.90 -19.55 -8.88
N SER A 505 -6.84 -19.82 -9.78
CA SER A 505 -6.59 -20.59 -11.01
C SER A 505 -5.60 -19.87 -11.93
N SER A 506 -5.71 -18.54 -12.05
CA SER A 506 -4.78 -17.74 -12.84
C SER A 506 -3.35 -17.80 -12.27
N TRP A 507 -3.18 -17.76 -10.96
CA TRP A 507 -1.86 -17.86 -10.34
C TRP A 507 -1.24 -19.23 -10.56
N ARG A 508 -1.99 -20.31 -10.37
CA ARG A 508 -1.51 -21.67 -10.67
C ARG A 508 -1.05 -21.79 -12.11
N THR A 509 -1.75 -21.13 -13.03
CA THR A 509 -1.34 -21.04 -14.44
C THR A 509 -0.02 -20.29 -14.61
N TYR A 510 0.14 -19.11 -13.96
CA TYR A 510 1.37 -18.32 -14.02
C TYR A 510 2.59 -19.04 -13.43
N PHE A 511 2.41 -19.74 -12.30
CA PHE A 511 3.47 -20.55 -11.70
C PHE A 511 3.76 -21.84 -12.47
N GLY A 512 2.82 -22.27 -13.32
CA GLY A 512 2.89 -23.55 -14.05
C GLY A 512 2.73 -24.77 -13.13
N GLU A 513 2.18 -24.58 -11.93
CA GLU A 513 2.08 -25.61 -10.89
C GLU A 513 0.74 -25.52 -10.15
N ASN A 514 0.21 -26.67 -9.73
CA ASN A 514 -0.98 -26.73 -8.89
C ASN A 514 -0.62 -26.49 -7.42
N LEU A 515 -0.18 -25.26 -7.13
CA LEU A 515 0.29 -24.87 -5.80
C LEU A 515 -0.84 -24.98 -4.75
N PRO A 516 -0.55 -25.54 -3.56
CA PRO A 516 -1.46 -25.46 -2.42
C PRO A 516 -1.82 -24.00 -2.12
N PHE A 517 -3.11 -23.73 -1.92
CA PHE A 517 -3.62 -22.38 -1.68
C PHE A 517 -4.45 -22.34 -0.40
N TYR A 518 -3.90 -21.74 0.66
CA TYR A 518 -4.63 -21.58 1.93
C TYR A 518 -5.04 -20.14 2.13
N PHE A 519 -6.29 -19.93 2.54
CA PHE A 519 -6.81 -18.59 2.79
C PHE A 519 -7.57 -18.52 4.11
N VAL A 520 -7.82 -17.29 4.56
CA VAL A 520 -8.49 -17.03 5.83
C VAL A 520 -9.89 -16.50 5.57
N GLN A 521 -10.91 -17.20 6.07
CA GLN A 521 -12.28 -16.67 6.07
C GLN A 521 -12.33 -15.43 6.98
N LEU A 522 -13.02 -14.38 6.55
CA LEU A 522 -13.03 -13.12 7.27
C LEU A 522 -13.49 -13.27 8.73
N ALA A 523 -12.77 -12.57 9.61
CA ALA A 523 -13.17 -12.39 10.99
C ALA A 523 -14.46 -11.54 11.09
N THR A 524 -14.93 -11.36 12.32
CA THR A 524 -16.15 -10.62 12.60
C THR A 524 -15.85 -9.20 13.04
N TRP A 525 -16.60 -8.27 12.48
CA TRP A 525 -16.61 -6.88 12.90
C TRP A 525 -17.97 -6.26 12.64
N SER A 526 -18.28 -5.20 13.36
CA SER A 526 -19.58 -4.56 13.34
C SER A 526 -19.67 -3.64 12.11
N ARG A 527 -20.75 -3.81 11.35
CA ARG A 527 -21.14 -2.90 10.28
C ARG A 527 -22.65 -2.73 10.25
N LYS A 528 -23.09 -1.54 9.82
CA LYS A 528 -24.51 -1.16 9.72
C LYS A 528 -25.18 -1.62 8.41
N ASP A 529 -24.41 -2.12 7.44
CA ASP A 529 -24.97 -2.68 6.21
C ASP A 529 -25.50 -4.10 6.44
N ASN A 530 -26.64 -4.44 5.85
CA ASN A 530 -27.26 -5.75 6.05
C ASN A 530 -26.39 -6.86 5.43
N ASP A 531 -25.91 -7.79 6.26
CA ASP A 531 -25.25 -9.07 5.94
C ASP A 531 -24.03 -9.05 4.99
N ALA A 532 -23.52 -7.87 4.62
CA ALA A 532 -22.45 -7.70 3.63
C ALA A 532 -21.18 -8.52 3.91
N ILE A 533 -20.80 -8.68 5.18
CA ILE A 533 -19.64 -9.49 5.57
C ILE A 533 -19.98 -10.98 5.52
N SER A 534 -21.17 -11.34 5.96
CA SER A 534 -21.60 -12.74 5.99
C SER A 534 -21.71 -13.33 4.60
N GLU A 535 -22.36 -12.62 3.69
CA GLU A 535 -22.46 -13.05 2.29
C GLU A 535 -21.06 -13.22 1.69
N LEU A 536 -20.14 -12.31 2.01
CA LEU A 536 -18.77 -12.44 1.57
C LEU A 536 -18.05 -13.66 2.19
N ARG A 537 -18.27 -13.99 3.46
CA ARG A 537 -17.71 -15.22 4.08
C ARG A 537 -18.21 -16.49 3.41
N LEU A 538 -19.47 -16.51 2.96
CA LEU A 538 -20.02 -17.61 2.17
C LEU A 538 -19.37 -17.66 0.79
N SER A 539 -19.23 -16.50 0.12
CA SER A 539 -18.54 -16.41 -1.17
C SER A 539 -17.08 -16.85 -1.10
N GLN A 540 -16.37 -16.61 0.01
CA GLN A 540 -15.01 -17.12 0.20
C GLN A 540 -14.93 -18.65 0.13
N ALA A 541 -15.98 -19.35 0.58
CA ALA A 541 -16.01 -20.81 0.53
C ALA A 541 -16.11 -21.36 -0.90
N SER A 542 -16.47 -20.55 -1.91
CA SER A 542 -16.51 -21.00 -3.32
C SER A 542 -15.13 -21.49 -3.81
N ALA A 543 -14.05 -20.94 -3.26
CA ALA A 543 -12.68 -21.34 -3.59
C ALA A 543 -12.35 -22.78 -3.17
N LEU A 544 -13.09 -23.35 -2.20
CA LEU A 544 -12.92 -24.75 -1.78
C LEU A 544 -13.36 -25.76 -2.84
N SER A 545 -14.04 -25.32 -3.92
CA SER A 545 -14.30 -26.16 -5.08
C SER A 545 -13.04 -26.50 -5.89
N LEU A 546 -11.95 -25.73 -5.70
CA LEU A 546 -10.67 -25.99 -6.34
C LEU A 546 -9.86 -27.03 -5.56
N PRO A 547 -9.13 -27.94 -6.24
CA PRO A 547 -8.25 -28.89 -5.56
C PRO A 547 -7.10 -28.18 -4.85
N PHE A 548 -6.52 -28.82 -3.82
CA PHE A 548 -5.41 -28.28 -3.00
C PHE A 548 -5.67 -26.86 -2.48
N THR A 549 -6.90 -26.61 -2.04
CA THR A 549 -7.33 -25.32 -1.52
C THR A 549 -7.97 -25.51 -0.16
N GLY A 550 -7.49 -24.79 0.84
CA GLY A 550 -7.96 -24.90 2.22
C GLY A 550 -8.35 -23.54 2.81
N MET A 551 -9.31 -23.56 3.73
CA MET A 551 -9.83 -22.35 4.39
C MET A 551 -9.65 -22.44 5.90
N ALA A 552 -8.88 -21.52 6.47
CA ALA A 552 -8.82 -21.31 7.90
C ALA A 552 -9.91 -20.30 8.30
N SER A 553 -10.89 -20.70 9.11
CA SER A 553 -11.89 -19.74 9.59
C SER A 553 -11.27 -18.78 10.62
N ALA A 554 -11.63 -17.50 10.59
CA ALA A 554 -11.32 -16.54 11.66
C ALA A 554 -12.58 -15.98 12.34
N ILE A 555 -13.73 -16.65 12.15
CA ILE A 555 -15.04 -16.12 12.54
C ILE A 555 -15.20 -15.89 14.05
N ASP A 556 -14.54 -16.68 14.86
CA ASP A 556 -14.52 -16.59 16.33
C ASP A 556 -13.39 -15.68 16.85
N LEU A 557 -12.54 -15.14 15.97
CA LEU A 557 -11.35 -14.35 16.34
C LEU A 557 -11.64 -12.85 16.38
N SER A 558 -12.86 -12.46 16.74
CA SER A 558 -13.27 -11.07 16.89
C SER A 558 -12.41 -10.31 17.89
N ASP A 559 -12.19 -9.01 17.69
CA ASP A 559 -11.46 -8.16 18.64
C ASP A 559 -12.06 -6.73 18.67
N PRO A 560 -13.21 -6.55 19.33
CA PRO A 560 -13.90 -5.26 19.37
C PRO A 560 -13.12 -4.17 20.11
N LYS A 561 -12.06 -4.54 20.83
CA LYS A 561 -11.18 -3.61 21.55
C LYS A 561 -9.82 -3.46 20.86
N SER A 562 -9.70 -3.88 19.60
CA SER A 562 -8.47 -3.70 18.84
C SER A 562 -8.18 -2.21 18.67
N PRO A 563 -6.99 -1.71 19.06
CA PRO A 563 -6.59 -0.33 18.84
C PRO A 563 -6.36 0.00 17.36
N TYR A 564 -6.38 -1.03 16.50
CA TYR A 564 -6.25 -0.90 15.05
C TYR A 564 -7.62 -0.97 14.34
N GLY A 565 -8.72 -0.93 15.10
CA GLY A 565 -10.08 -1.13 14.61
C GLY A 565 -10.51 -2.59 14.72
N GLU A 566 -11.80 -2.79 15.01
CA GLU A 566 -12.42 -4.12 15.19
C GLU A 566 -12.19 -5.07 14.00
N ILE A 567 -12.13 -4.51 12.79
CA ILE A 567 -11.79 -5.19 11.54
C ILE A 567 -10.38 -5.84 11.54
N HIS A 568 -9.50 -5.46 12.46
CA HIS A 568 -8.13 -5.92 12.56
C HIS A 568 -7.86 -6.66 13.88
N PRO A 569 -8.27 -7.94 13.98
CA PRO A 569 -8.08 -8.71 15.19
C PRO A 569 -6.62 -9.04 15.47
N ARG A 570 -6.21 -8.87 16.73
CA ARG A 570 -4.83 -9.05 17.18
C ARG A 570 -4.42 -10.51 17.39
N ASN A 571 -5.37 -11.45 17.48
CA ASN A 571 -5.07 -12.89 17.61
C ASN A 571 -4.62 -13.51 16.28
N LYS A 572 -3.45 -13.06 15.78
CA LYS A 572 -2.83 -13.59 14.56
C LYS A 572 -2.16 -14.93 14.76
N GLN A 573 -1.85 -15.29 16.01
CA GLN A 573 -1.31 -16.59 16.35
C GLN A 573 -2.30 -17.69 15.99
N GLU A 574 -3.57 -17.55 16.35
CA GLU A 574 -4.59 -18.55 16.03
C GLU A 574 -4.88 -18.63 14.51
N VAL A 575 -4.81 -17.50 13.80
CA VAL A 575 -4.88 -17.50 12.32
C VAL A 575 -3.72 -18.30 11.71
N GLY A 576 -2.48 -18.03 12.15
CA GLY A 576 -1.29 -18.75 11.68
C GLY A 576 -1.35 -20.24 12.00
N ARG A 577 -1.79 -20.60 13.21
CA ARG A 577 -1.99 -21.99 13.64
C ARG A 577 -2.99 -22.73 12.77
N ARG A 578 -4.14 -22.13 12.45
CA ARG A 578 -5.16 -22.77 11.60
C ARG A 578 -4.66 -22.99 10.17
N LEU A 579 -3.90 -22.04 9.63
CA LEU A 579 -3.25 -22.20 8.34
C LEU A 579 -2.16 -23.29 8.38
N SER A 580 -1.38 -23.39 9.47
CA SER A 580 -0.33 -24.39 9.59
C SER A 580 -0.90 -25.80 9.67
N LEU A 581 -2.04 -25.99 10.35
CA LEU A 581 -2.73 -27.27 10.39
C LEU A 581 -3.19 -27.75 8.99
N LEU A 582 -3.68 -26.85 8.14
CA LEU A 582 -3.99 -27.17 6.74
C LEU A 582 -2.75 -27.64 5.99
N ALA A 583 -1.64 -26.91 6.11
CA ALA A 583 -0.37 -27.29 5.48
C ALA A 583 0.16 -28.65 6.00
N LEU A 584 0.13 -28.86 7.31
CA LEU A 584 0.58 -30.10 7.96
C LEU A 584 -0.24 -31.31 7.49
N HIS A 585 -1.55 -31.14 7.35
CA HIS A 585 -2.43 -32.18 6.83
C HIS A 585 -2.20 -32.45 5.33
N GLU A 586 -2.26 -31.41 4.50
CA GLU A 586 -2.29 -31.57 3.04
C GLU A 586 -0.90 -31.79 2.42
N ILE A 587 0.12 -31.05 2.85
CA ILE A 587 1.48 -31.09 2.28
C ILE A 587 2.31 -32.17 2.96
N TYR A 588 2.32 -32.15 4.30
CA TYR A 588 3.21 -33.01 5.09
C TYR A 588 2.55 -34.32 5.54
N ARG A 589 1.25 -34.51 5.26
CA ARG A 589 0.49 -35.74 5.56
C ARG A 589 0.49 -36.12 7.05
N HIS A 590 0.63 -35.14 7.93
CA HIS A 590 0.44 -35.35 9.37
C HIS A 590 -1.04 -35.60 9.65
N ARG A 591 -1.32 -36.51 10.58
CA ARG A 591 -2.67 -36.76 11.08
C ARG A 591 -3.01 -35.73 12.15
N VAL A 592 -3.41 -34.54 11.70
CA VAL A 592 -3.84 -33.43 12.57
C VAL A 592 -5.24 -32.95 12.18
N PRO A 593 -6.08 -32.56 13.16
CA PRO A 593 -7.29 -31.79 12.88
C PRO A 593 -6.92 -30.49 12.17
N HIS A 594 -7.53 -30.20 11.03
CA HIS A 594 -7.13 -29.09 10.15
C HIS A 594 -8.28 -28.20 9.69
N GLY A 595 -9.52 -28.61 9.94
CA GLY A 595 -10.72 -27.82 9.72
C GLY A 595 -11.72 -28.01 10.85
N GLY A 596 -12.70 -27.12 10.94
CA GLY A 596 -13.85 -27.30 11.84
C GLY A 596 -14.86 -28.30 11.28
N PRO A 597 -15.96 -28.57 12.01
CA PRO A 597 -17.00 -29.48 11.55
C PRO A 597 -17.56 -29.07 10.18
N VAL A 598 -17.66 -30.02 9.25
CA VAL A 598 -18.25 -29.80 7.92
C VAL A 598 -19.65 -30.42 7.87
N PRO A 599 -20.73 -29.64 7.67
CA PRO A 599 -22.08 -30.19 7.63
C PRO A 599 -22.32 -30.96 6.33
N ILE A 600 -22.91 -32.15 6.41
CA ILE A 600 -23.14 -33.05 5.27
C ILE A 600 -24.61 -33.43 5.08
N ILE A 601 -25.41 -33.46 6.15
CA ILE A 601 -26.81 -33.86 6.11
C ILE A 601 -27.64 -32.86 6.90
N PHE A 602 -28.73 -32.40 6.29
CA PHE A 602 -29.73 -31.54 6.90
C PHE A 602 -31.07 -32.27 6.88
N GLN A 603 -31.57 -32.66 8.05
CA GLN A 603 -32.80 -33.44 8.16
C GLN A 603 -33.88 -32.67 8.92
N GLN A 604 -35.02 -32.41 8.26
CA GLN A 604 -36.21 -31.92 8.96
C GLN A 604 -36.85 -33.07 9.76
N VAL A 605 -36.89 -32.91 11.08
CA VAL A 605 -37.54 -33.88 11.98
C VAL A 605 -39.00 -33.46 12.14
N LYS A 606 -39.93 -34.36 11.78
CA LYS A 606 -41.36 -34.14 12.03
C LYS A 606 -41.60 -34.09 13.54
N ASN A 607 -41.91 -32.91 14.04
CA ASN A 607 -42.23 -32.70 15.44
C ASN A 607 -43.76 -32.65 15.60
N THR A 608 -44.27 -33.40 16.57
CA THR A 608 -45.66 -33.34 17.02
C THR A 608 -45.84 -32.11 17.93
N GLY A 609 -46.88 -31.31 17.68
CA GLY A 609 -47.23 -30.17 18.55
C GLY A 609 -46.71 -28.78 18.14
N GLY A 610 -46.40 -28.55 16.86
CA GLY A 610 -46.13 -27.19 16.36
C GLY A 610 -44.73 -26.64 16.63
N ASN A 611 -43.74 -27.52 16.75
CA ASN A 611 -42.32 -27.15 16.77
C ASN A 611 -41.67 -27.60 15.47
N VAL A 612 -40.76 -26.80 14.92
CA VAL A 612 -39.88 -27.20 13.81
C VAL A 612 -38.54 -27.63 14.39
N ARG A 613 -38.01 -28.76 13.89
CA ARG A 613 -36.66 -29.23 14.22
C ARG A 613 -35.89 -29.60 12.97
N VAL A 614 -34.64 -29.17 12.91
CA VAL A 614 -33.68 -29.54 11.87
C VAL A 614 -32.41 -30.08 12.52
N ASP A 615 -32.08 -31.33 12.21
CA ASP A 615 -30.85 -31.96 12.66
C ASP A 615 -29.77 -31.81 11.58
N VAL A 616 -28.63 -31.24 11.97
CA VAL A 616 -27.45 -31.08 11.11
C VAL A 616 -26.39 -32.08 11.53
N SER A 617 -26.05 -33.00 10.62
CA SER A 617 -24.98 -33.97 10.82
C SER A 617 -23.72 -33.54 10.08
N PHE A 618 -22.56 -33.93 10.63
CA PHE A 618 -21.25 -33.48 10.16
C PHE A 618 -20.40 -34.66 9.68
N ASP A 619 -19.44 -34.36 8.81
CA ASP A 619 -18.41 -35.30 8.39
C ASP A 619 -17.62 -35.80 9.62
N PRO A 620 -17.64 -37.11 9.92
CA PRO A 620 -16.92 -37.68 11.06
C PRO A 620 -15.42 -37.34 11.08
N ASP A 621 -14.78 -37.21 9.92
CA ASP A 621 -13.34 -36.95 9.82
C ASP A 621 -12.99 -35.51 10.26
N THR A 622 -13.98 -34.61 10.31
CA THR A 622 -13.82 -33.21 10.70
C THR A 622 -14.13 -32.93 12.17
N LEU A 623 -14.67 -33.93 12.89
CA LEU A 623 -15.11 -33.80 14.27
C LEU A 623 -13.97 -33.90 15.30
N ALA A 624 -12.81 -34.44 14.92
CA ALA A 624 -11.67 -34.59 15.83
C ALA A 624 -12.01 -35.26 17.18
N GLY A 625 -13.00 -36.15 17.20
CA GLY A 625 -13.51 -36.82 18.41
C GLY A 625 -14.92 -36.39 18.85
N GLY A 626 -15.44 -35.25 18.36
CA GLY A 626 -16.83 -34.86 18.59
C GLY A 626 -17.10 -33.36 18.44
N LEU A 627 -18.37 -32.98 18.58
CA LEU A 627 -18.79 -31.58 18.63
C LEU A 627 -18.69 -31.04 20.05
N VAL A 628 -18.27 -29.78 20.18
CA VAL A 628 -18.21 -29.03 21.42
C VAL A 628 -19.07 -27.78 21.27
N MET A 629 -19.95 -27.54 22.25
CA MET A 629 -20.71 -26.30 22.36
C MET A 629 -20.06 -25.39 23.39
N VAL A 630 -19.88 -24.12 23.03
CA VAL A 630 -19.39 -23.07 23.91
C VAL A 630 -20.50 -22.05 24.11
N ASP A 631 -20.72 -21.63 25.36
CA ASP A 631 -21.62 -20.51 25.65
C ASP A 631 -20.95 -19.20 25.22
N VAL A 632 -21.50 -18.54 24.20
CA VAL A 632 -20.94 -17.33 23.62
C VAL A 632 -21.83 -16.13 23.90
N LYS A 633 -21.29 -15.20 24.69
CA LYS A 633 -21.92 -13.91 24.95
C LYS A 633 -21.48 -12.90 23.90
N CYS A 634 -22.39 -12.02 23.50
CA CYS A 634 -22.07 -10.97 22.54
C CYS A 634 -21.07 -9.96 23.16
N PRO A 635 -19.85 -9.85 22.63
CA PRO A 635 -18.81 -9.01 23.22
C PRO A 635 -19.01 -7.51 22.94
N VAL A 636 -19.90 -7.16 22.01
CA VAL A 636 -20.25 -5.78 21.62
C VAL A 636 -21.66 -5.35 22.07
N GLY A 637 -22.35 -6.20 22.84
CA GLY A 637 -23.69 -5.95 23.35
C GLY A 637 -24.79 -6.66 22.55
N PRO A 638 -25.86 -7.17 23.21
CA PRO A 638 -26.78 -8.16 22.65
C PRO A 638 -27.53 -7.73 21.38
N GLU A 639 -27.65 -6.43 21.12
CA GLU A 639 -28.35 -5.89 19.96
C GLU A 639 -27.47 -5.85 18.69
N GLN A 640 -26.15 -5.99 18.82
CA GLN A 640 -25.22 -5.90 17.70
C GLN A 640 -24.83 -7.28 17.13
N CYS A 641 -24.96 -8.34 17.92
CA CYS A 641 -24.71 -9.70 17.44
C CYS A 641 -25.94 -10.34 16.82
N GLY A 642 -25.72 -11.13 15.77
CA GLY A 642 -26.73 -12.02 15.23
C GLY A 642 -26.96 -13.26 16.07
N ALA A 643 -27.96 -14.04 15.67
CA ALA A 643 -28.20 -15.36 16.22
C ALA A 643 -27.07 -16.34 15.88
N VAL A 644 -26.94 -17.40 16.69
CA VAL A 644 -26.07 -18.55 16.39
C VAL A 644 -26.57 -19.28 15.14
N ALA A 645 -27.89 -19.51 15.07
CA ALA A 645 -28.54 -20.15 13.94
C ALA A 645 -29.95 -19.60 13.73
N GLU A 646 -30.42 -19.69 12.49
CA GLU A 646 -31.75 -19.26 12.08
C GLU A 646 -32.40 -20.30 11.16
N ILE A 647 -33.72 -20.42 11.24
CA ILE A 647 -34.54 -21.24 10.35
C ILE A 647 -35.39 -20.30 9.50
N LEU A 648 -35.42 -20.55 8.19
CA LEU A 648 -36.27 -19.84 7.24
C LEU A 648 -37.67 -20.45 7.27
N ILE A 649 -38.64 -19.67 7.75
CA ILE A 649 -40.06 -20.02 7.74
C ILE A 649 -40.82 -18.85 7.12
N ASP A 650 -41.77 -19.12 6.23
CA ASP A 650 -42.60 -18.09 5.58
C ASP A 650 -41.79 -16.94 4.97
N LYS A 651 -40.66 -17.29 4.33
CA LYS A 651 -39.69 -16.37 3.70
C LYS A 651 -39.01 -15.39 4.68
N LYS A 652 -39.06 -15.67 5.99
CA LYS A 652 -38.39 -14.88 7.03
C LYS A 652 -37.42 -15.74 7.84
N TRP A 653 -36.17 -15.28 7.93
CA TRP A 653 -35.18 -15.88 8.84
C TRP A 653 -35.57 -15.56 10.29
N THR A 654 -35.68 -16.61 11.11
CA THR A 654 -36.07 -16.51 12.51
C THR A 654 -35.03 -17.22 13.38
N LYS A 655 -34.60 -16.56 14.47
CA LYS A 655 -33.65 -17.11 15.45
C LYS A 655 -34.12 -18.48 15.94
N ALA A 656 -33.25 -19.47 15.85
CA ALA A 656 -33.49 -20.83 16.34
C ALA A 656 -32.79 -21.08 17.68
N GLY A 657 -33.41 -21.94 18.50
CA GLY A 657 -32.70 -22.64 19.57
C GLY A 657 -31.72 -23.64 18.97
N TYR A 658 -30.63 -23.94 19.68
CA TYR A 658 -29.57 -24.81 19.21
C TYR A 658 -29.04 -25.66 20.37
N GLN A 659 -28.84 -26.96 20.14
CA GLN A 659 -28.29 -27.91 21.12
C GLN A 659 -27.48 -28.99 20.40
N ILE A 660 -26.47 -29.58 21.05
CA ILE A 660 -25.82 -30.80 20.55
C ILE A 660 -26.51 -31.99 21.20
N GLU A 661 -27.07 -32.87 20.39
CA GLU A 661 -27.74 -34.10 20.84
C GLU A 661 -27.21 -35.27 20.01
N ARG A 662 -26.69 -36.33 20.66
CA ARG A 662 -26.25 -37.56 19.97
C ARG A 662 -25.30 -37.31 18.78
N GLY A 663 -24.45 -36.30 18.87
CA GLY A 663 -23.46 -35.97 17.83
C GLY A 663 -23.98 -35.12 16.65
N VAL A 664 -25.25 -34.67 16.68
CA VAL A 664 -25.80 -33.71 15.71
C VAL A 664 -26.02 -32.34 16.34
N LEU A 665 -26.03 -31.30 15.52
CA LEU A 665 -26.51 -29.96 15.91
C LEU A 665 -28.03 -29.91 15.64
N ALA A 666 -28.82 -29.94 16.71
CA ALA A 666 -30.27 -29.84 16.67
C ALA A 666 -30.69 -28.37 16.72
N LEU A 667 -31.34 -27.90 15.66
CA LEU A 667 -31.91 -26.56 15.55
C LEU A 667 -33.43 -26.62 15.75
N THR A 668 -33.97 -25.80 16.65
CA THR A 668 -35.40 -25.85 17.01
C THR A 668 -36.06 -24.48 16.97
N LEU A 669 -37.31 -24.41 16.51
CA LEU A 669 -38.11 -23.20 16.50
C LEU A 669 -39.59 -23.51 16.82
N ASN A 670 -40.20 -22.75 17.72
CA ASN A 670 -41.63 -22.86 17.99
C ASN A 670 -42.42 -22.19 16.85
N SER A 671 -42.93 -23.01 15.93
CA SER A 671 -43.67 -22.58 14.74
C SER A 671 -44.36 -23.78 14.09
N THR A 672 -45.53 -23.54 13.49
CA THR A 672 -46.26 -24.53 12.69
C THR A 672 -45.90 -24.47 11.19
N GLY A 673 -45.12 -23.47 10.77
CA GLY A 673 -44.71 -23.30 9.38
C GLY A 673 -43.69 -24.34 8.92
N LYS A 674 -43.55 -24.51 7.60
CA LYS A 674 -42.55 -25.40 6.99
C LYS A 674 -41.17 -24.73 7.01
N ALA A 675 -40.12 -25.44 7.44
CA ALA A 675 -38.75 -24.98 7.23
C ALA A 675 -38.41 -25.03 5.74
N LEU A 676 -38.02 -23.87 5.20
CA LEU A 676 -37.55 -23.70 3.83
C LEU A 676 -36.02 -23.67 3.76
N GLY A 677 -35.34 -23.47 4.89
CA GLY A 677 -33.89 -23.48 4.98
C GLY A 677 -33.38 -23.24 6.39
N VAL A 678 -32.08 -23.42 6.58
CA VAL A 678 -31.35 -23.16 7.82
C VAL A 678 -30.04 -22.43 7.51
N ARG A 679 -29.62 -21.55 8.43
CA ARG A 679 -28.31 -20.90 8.35
C ARG A 679 -27.65 -20.83 9.72
N TYR A 680 -26.33 -20.89 9.73
CA TYR A 680 -25.50 -20.80 10.92
C TYR A 680 -24.51 -19.64 10.79
N ALA A 681 -24.33 -18.88 11.87
CA ALA A 681 -23.39 -17.78 11.98
C ALA A 681 -23.44 -16.77 10.81
N HIS A 682 -24.65 -16.40 10.36
CA HIS A 682 -24.87 -15.57 9.17
C HIS A 682 -24.86 -14.05 9.43
N ALA A 683 -24.74 -13.54 10.65
CA ALA A 683 -24.63 -12.09 10.81
C ALA A 683 -23.22 -11.57 10.45
N ASN A 684 -23.13 -10.25 10.21
CA ASN A 684 -21.84 -9.53 10.20
C ASN A 684 -21.02 -9.82 11.45
N TYR A 685 -21.71 -9.83 12.60
CA TYR A 685 -21.20 -10.22 13.91
C TYR A 685 -22.01 -11.41 14.49
N PRO A 686 -21.76 -12.65 14.05
CA PRO A 686 -22.45 -13.83 14.54
C PRO A 686 -21.87 -14.35 15.85
N LEU A 687 -22.68 -15.07 16.61
CA LEU A 687 -22.24 -15.84 17.77
C LEU A 687 -21.81 -17.25 17.32
N CYS A 688 -20.53 -17.58 17.51
CA CYS A 688 -19.96 -18.85 17.04
C CYS A 688 -19.86 -19.86 18.19
N ALA A 689 -20.90 -20.67 18.36
CA ALA A 689 -21.05 -21.55 19.52
C ALA A 689 -20.57 -22.99 19.31
N VAL A 690 -20.32 -23.43 18.07
CA VAL A 690 -20.04 -24.83 17.76
C VAL A 690 -18.61 -25.01 17.24
N TYR A 691 -17.90 -25.96 17.82
CA TYR A 691 -16.52 -26.32 17.50
C TYR A 691 -16.41 -27.84 17.37
N ASN A 692 -15.32 -28.32 16.77
CA ASN A 692 -14.88 -29.69 16.98
C ASN A 692 -14.06 -29.81 18.27
N GLN A 693 -13.74 -31.03 18.69
CA GLN A 693 -12.97 -31.28 19.91
C GLN A 693 -11.52 -30.78 19.86
N ALA A 694 -10.99 -30.46 18.66
CA ALA A 694 -9.70 -29.80 18.48
C ALA A 694 -9.77 -28.26 18.62
N GLY A 695 -10.94 -27.70 18.93
CA GLY A 695 -11.15 -26.26 19.10
C GLY A 695 -11.20 -25.48 17.78
N LEU A 696 -11.52 -26.13 16.65
CA LEU A 696 -11.72 -25.47 15.36
C LEU A 696 -13.22 -25.18 15.15
N PRO A 697 -13.59 -23.94 14.79
CA PRO A 697 -15.00 -23.53 14.74
C PRO A 697 -15.72 -24.11 13.52
N LEU A 698 -17.01 -24.40 13.69
CA LEU A 698 -17.94 -24.61 12.58
C LEU A 698 -18.02 -23.34 11.73
N THR A 699 -17.79 -23.48 10.43
CA THR A 699 -17.89 -22.37 9.48
C THR A 699 -19.35 -22.01 9.18
N PRO A 700 -19.65 -20.75 8.82
CA PRO A 700 -20.97 -20.38 8.34
C PRO A 700 -21.45 -21.24 7.20
N PHE A 701 -22.76 -21.49 7.18
CA PHE A 701 -23.43 -22.14 6.06
C PHE A 701 -24.85 -21.61 5.92
N VAL A 702 -25.39 -21.78 4.71
CA VAL A 702 -26.81 -21.61 4.40
C VAL A 702 -27.23 -22.86 3.62
N HIS A 703 -28.33 -23.49 4.02
CA HIS A 703 -28.92 -24.63 3.34
C HIS A 703 -30.40 -24.38 3.11
N ASN A 704 -30.86 -24.54 1.87
CA ASN A 704 -32.28 -24.43 1.49
C ASN A 704 -32.81 -25.82 1.13
N PHE A 705 -34.06 -26.13 1.55
CA PHE A 705 -34.70 -27.44 1.43
C PHE A 705 -35.54 -27.64 0.18
#